data_AF-A0A8C1NM72-F1
#
_entry.id   AF-A0A8C1NM72-F1
#
_cell.length_a   1.000
_cell.length_b   1.000
_cell.length_c   1.000
_cell.angle_alpha   90.00
_cell.angle_beta   90.00
_cell.angle_gamma   90.00
#
_symmetry.space_group_name_H-M   'P 1'
#
loop_
_entity.id
_entity.type
_entity.pdbx_description
1 polymer ?
#
loop_
_entity_poly.entity_id
_entity_poly.type
_entity_poly.pdbx_seq_one_letter_code
_entity_poly.pdbx_strand_id
1 'polypeptide(L)'
;MISFISGRWWRWKFQNALAVFLLLLCFLTSVAQSCQSSVSCNVVLTDSQGSFTSPCYPNDYPPSQACKWTIQAPTGFIVQITFLDFELEEAHGCIYDRIVISTGMSDAKFCGLTPNGLTLNSSGNVMEISFNSDFSVQKKGFHISYKQVAVALRNQKVTMPKSSKSVVRVANSVSIPVLTAFTVCFDIARTAEKSTETIFTLSDADDTSILAFEKTARGMDLFIIGSYCSVNDLLTSSDITSSMTPICLTWTKSTGLVAVYFGGQYRYKTCATSQVYTLPSGGTLQLAGKGSSSVSVDDQNLDGFMYNFRLWDYAMPFSELSSLTCDVEGNVIDWDHRFWTIPGSYIQTDSTLSCSTAISTLSPGTTDCASPGLGCPEDIFYRISLVVIDEQANTPDRDAKTMISQWLNQTFQNWIYRVYVDSVSLQPNTVLSRATTIRQTYMALLLYKNTTDASLAEAEIEDILRSAPEIGNGLILDGVTVNLMENCQAEEFPFHYRWPESRPTVTQYIPCFPYKEQNASRTCMISQYNYTSYWTLPDRGNCTNITSISVSQENAMEVAVQLADITNNELSKEEVTQVVFKVNELVNIAKINATLASTVLTIISNVMISSNAAQKESSETALKAVDKMVQKIEFDGPLLTITSKNLAVGVSALNISNFNGTTFSAFIATNSTEPQIDFESEAQNALAVVTLPPTLLQNLSNSHRVSRINFMFFSKTGLFQHFGSFMDRQSNGMSLNSYVVASSVGNFTIKNLQDPVKIEIAHLEYQRDPKRLCVFWDFSLQNDDHTGGWNSEGCEVSPESNSNRTVCLCNHLTHFGILMDISGASAQIDEKNNRVLTFITYIGCGISAIFSAATLLTYIAFEKLRRDYPSKILMNLSTSLLFLNMVFLLDGWLASYEIEGLCVTVAVFLHFFLLTSFTWMGLESIHMYIALVKVFNTYIRRYILKFCLVGWGVPASIVGIVLAVGKNSYGKNYYGKGENGQGTEFCWIRSPVVFYVTCVGYFSMIFLMNVAMFIVVMIQICGRNGKRSNRTLREEILRNLRSVVSLTFLLGMTWGFAFFAWGPLSLAFMYLFSIFNSLQGLFIFVFHCALKENVQNQWRRYLCCGKFRLADNSDWSKTATNNTKKVSSDNLGKSLSSSSFGSTTANWTSKAKATLNPFARHSNTGKSFSNQSSPKCSPSDGEASSSILPVHQVLDKACCSRKNGTNLHPKTDWQT
;
A
#
# COMPACT_ATOMS: atom_id res chain seq x y z
N MET A 1 -36.27 -18.27 -8.77
CA MET A 1 -34.81 -18.40 -8.69
C MET A 1 -34.10 -17.05 -8.94
N ILE A 2 -34.52 -15.95 -8.30
CA ILE A 2 -33.90 -14.61 -8.46
C ILE A 2 -33.86 -13.89 -7.10
N SER A 3 -33.17 -14.49 -6.13
CA SER A 3 -33.05 -13.96 -4.75
C SER A 3 -31.64 -14.07 -4.16
N PHE A 4 -30.66 -14.52 -4.93
CA PHE A 4 -29.29 -14.81 -4.45
C PHE A 4 -28.18 -13.91 -5.05
N ILE A 5 -28.53 -13.02 -5.99
CA ILE A 5 -27.56 -12.21 -6.77
C ILE A 5 -27.40 -10.78 -6.18
N SER A 6 -28.38 -10.30 -5.40
CA SER A 6 -28.37 -8.94 -4.84
C SER A 6 -27.35 -8.69 -3.72
N GLY A 7 -26.83 -9.74 -3.07
CA GLY A 7 -25.93 -9.60 -1.91
C GLY A 7 -24.45 -9.45 -2.25
N ARG A 8 -23.91 -10.24 -3.19
CA ARG A 8 -22.46 -10.23 -3.52
C ARG A 8 -22.02 -9.03 -4.36
N TRP A 9 -22.91 -8.47 -5.19
CA TRP A 9 -22.56 -7.43 -6.18
C TRP A 9 -22.11 -6.09 -5.57
N TRP A 10 -22.48 -5.81 -4.31
CA TRP A 10 -22.06 -4.57 -3.61
C TRP A 10 -20.67 -4.68 -2.96
N ARG A 11 -20.29 -5.85 -2.43
CA ARG A 11 -18.93 -6.05 -1.85
C ARG A 11 -17.85 -5.94 -2.92
N TRP A 12 -18.07 -6.58 -4.08
CA TRP A 12 -17.11 -6.61 -5.19
C TRP A 12 -16.75 -5.21 -5.74
N LYS A 13 -17.68 -4.25 -5.73
CA LYS A 13 -17.38 -2.88 -6.19
C LYS A 13 -16.74 -1.99 -5.12
N PHE A 14 -16.95 -2.25 -3.83
CA PHE A 14 -16.33 -1.44 -2.78
C PHE A 14 -14.84 -1.80 -2.59
N GLN A 15 -14.49 -3.08 -2.69
CA GLN A 15 -13.07 -3.50 -2.75
C GLN A 15 -12.37 -2.92 -3.98
N ASN A 16 -12.99 -3.00 -5.17
CA ASN A 16 -12.36 -2.47 -6.38
C ASN A 16 -12.29 -0.93 -6.38
N ALA A 17 -13.22 -0.22 -5.74
CA ALA A 17 -13.12 1.23 -5.55
C ALA A 17 -11.99 1.63 -4.60
N LEU A 18 -11.81 0.88 -3.49
CA LEU A 18 -10.68 1.08 -2.58
C LEU A 18 -9.35 0.75 -3.26
N ALA A 19 -9.28 -0.33 -4.03
CA ALA A 19 -8.11 -0.71 -4.81
C ALA A 19 -7.78 0.32 -5.91
N VAL A 20 -8.78 0.89 -6.59
CA VAL A 20 -8.56 1.98 -7.56
C VAL A 20 -8.12 3.28 -6.87
N PHE A 21 -8.61 3.57 -5.66
CA PHE A 21 -8.15 4.71 -4.86
C PHE A 21 -6.70 4.54 -4.39
N LEU A 22 -6.33 3.34 -3.94
CA LEU A 22 -4.95 2.98 -3.58
C LEU A 22 -4.02 2.97 -4.80
N LEU A 23 -4.47 2.47 -5.96
CA LEU A 23 -3.72 2.56 -7.22
C LEU A 23 -3.53 4.01 -7.66
N LEU A 24 -4.53 4.89 -7.53
CA LEU A 24 -4.39 6.32 -7.81
C LEU A 24 -3.42 7.03 -6.86
N LEU A 25 -3.30 6.57 -5.61
CA LEU A 25 -2.25 7.02 -4.69
C LEU A 25 -0.87 6.52 -5.15
N CYS A 26 -0.73 5.27 -5.57
CA CYS A 26 0.53 4.73 -6.13
C CYS A 26 0.95 5.40 -7.45
N PHE A 27 0.00 5.77 -8.33
CA PHE A 27 0.31 6.44 -9.60
C PHE A 27 0.79 7.90 -9.42
N LEU A 28 0.49 8.54 -8.29
CA LEU A 28 1.00 9.87 -7.96
C LEU A 28 2.43 9.84 -7.36
N THR A 29 2.94 8.67 -6.97
CA THR A 29 4.36 8.48 -6.61
C THR A 29 5.16 7.95 -7.80
N SER A 30 5.32 8.79 -8.82
CA SER A 30 6.19 8.55 -9.98
C SER A 30 7.18 9.70 -10.20
N VAL A 31 7.82 10.14 -9.11
CA VAL A 31 9.04 10.96 -9.19
C VAL A 31 10.18 10.11 -9.76
N ALA A 32 10.98 10.67 -10.67
CA ALA A 32 12.10 9.96 -11.26
C ALA A 32 13.14 9.58 -10.19
N GLN A 33 13.53 8.30 -10.14
CA GLN A 33 14.54 7.80 -9.22
C GLN A 33 15.66 7.09 -9.97
N SER A 34 16.83 7.72 -9.92
CA SER A 34 18.11 7.02 -9.78
C SER A 34 18.05 6.05 -8.59
N CYS A 35 18.91 5.03 -8.58
CA CYS A 35 18.90 3.94 -7.58
C CYS A 35 18.62 4.44 -6.15
N GLN A 36 17.43 4.11 -5.67
CA GLN A 36 16.93 4.40 -4.33
C GLN A 36 16.06 3.20 -3.91
N SER A 37 15.96 2.93 -2.61
CA SER A 37 15.65 1.61 -2.03
C SER A 37 14.19 1.12 -2.14
N SER A 38 13.51 1.39 -3.26
CA SER A 38 12.09 1.10 -3.52
C SER A 38 11.83 -0.28 -4.17
N VAL A 39 12.86 -1.08 -4.44
CA VAL A 39 12.70 -2.49 -4.81
C VAL A 39 12.46 -3.31 -3.54
N SER A 40 11.24 -3.82 -3.36
CA SER A 40 10.91 -4.68 -2.21
C SER A 40 11.68 -6.00 -2.30
N CYS A 41 12.77 -6.13 -1.54
CA CYS A 41 13.51 -7.39 -1.37
C CYS A 41 12.93 -8.31 -0.29
N ASN A 42 11.75 -7.97 0.25
CA ASN A 42 10.96 -8.81 1.14
C ASN A 42 9.73 -9.31 0.37
N VAL A 43 9.77 -10.55 -0.13
CA VAL A 43 8.77 -11.11 -1.07
C VAL A 43 8.59 -12.63 -0.92
N VAL A 44 7.40 -13.11 -1.31
CA VAL A 44 7.09 -14.54 -1.44
C VAL A 44 7.03 -14.89 -2.94
N LEU A 45 7.79 -15.91 -3.35
CA LEU A 45 7.96 -16.33 -4.74
C LEU A 45 7.30 -17.70 -4.97
N THR A 46 6.27 -17.76 -5.81
CA THR A 46 5.42 -18.96 -5.99
C THR A 46 5.41 -19.54 -7.40
N ASP A 47 6.09 -18.89 -8.36
CA ASP A 47 6.18 -19.36 -9.74
C ASP A 47 7.02 -20.64 -9.87
N SER A 48 6.74 -21.43 -10.92
CA SER A 48 7.42 -22.71 -11.19
C SER A 48 8.94 -22.59 -11.39
N GLN A 49 9.42 -21.43 -11.84
CA GLN A 49 10.82 -21.06 -11.95
C GLN A 49 10.96 -19.54 -12.10
N GLY A 50 12.11 -18.98 -11.72
CA GLY A 50 12.41 -17.57 -11.86
C GLY A 50 13.82 -17.22 -11.40
N SER A 51 14.09 -15.93 -11.21
CA SER A 51 15.33 -15.46 -10.59
C SER A 51 15.12 -14.14 -9.85
N PHE A 52 15.95 -13.86 -8.85
CA PHE A 52 16.00 -12.59 -8.12
C PHE A 52 17.47 -12.22 -7.84
N THR A 53 17.70 -10.95 -7.50
CA THR A 53 19.04 -10.42 -7.21
C THR A 53 19.08 -9.74 -5.85
N SER A 54 20.28 -9.44 -5.36
CA SER A 54 20.46 -8.37 -4.38
C SER A 54 19.93 -7.03 -4.93
N PRO A 55 19.60 -6.06 -4.06
CA PRO A 55 19.30 -4.69 -4.50
C PRO A 55 20.45 -4.10 -5.31
N CYS A 56 20.14 -3.22 -6.27
CA CYS A 56 21.08 -2.48 -7.13
C CYS A 56 22.01 -3.29 -8.08
N TYR A 57 22.04 -4.63 -7.98
CA TYR A 57 22.78 -5.52 -8.88
C TYR A 57 22.55 -5.18 -10.38
N PRO A 58 23.61 -5.12 -11.22
CA PRO A 58 24.99 -5.53 -10.97
C PRO A 58 25.91 -4.44 -10.40
N ASN A 59 25.37 -3.30 -9.95
CA ASN A 59 26.13 -2.37 -9.12
C ASN A 59 26.09 -2.84 -7.67
N ASP A 60 26.93 -2.24 -6.81
CA ASP A 60 27.02 -2.65 -5.41
C ASP A 60 25.67 -2.53 -4.67
N TYR A 61 25.39 -3.48 -3.77
CA TYR A 61 24.20 -3.40 -2.91
C TYR A 61 24.35 -2.24 -1.91
N PRO A 62 23.25 -1.61 -1.45
CA PRO A 62 23.34 -0.58 -0.41
C PRO A 62 23.80 -1.17 0.94
N PRO A 63 24.35 -0.35 1.85
CA PRO A 63 24.56 -0.74 3.25
C PRO A 63 23.24 -1.06 3.97
N SER A 64 23.35 -1.68 5.14
CA SER A 64 22.28 -1.86 6.13
C SER A 64 20.99 -2.47 5.54
N GLN A 65 21.12 -3.49 4.67
CA GLN A 65 19.96 -4.20 4.12
C GLN A 65 19.44 -5.28 5.06
N ALA A 66 18.14 -5.59 4.91
CA ALA A 66 17.46 -6.69 5.58
C ALA A 66 16.38 -7.24 4.63
N CYS A 67 16.78 -8.21 3.81
CA CYS A 67 15.98 -8.78 2.73
C CYS A 67 15.60 -10.23 3.03
N LYS A 68 14.41 -10.65 2.59
CA LYS A 68 13.90 -12.02 2.76
C LYS A 68 13.07 -12.47 1.56
N TRP A 69 13.54 -13.50 0.88
CA TRP A 69 12.82 -14.20 -0.19
C TRP A 69 12.36 -15.56 0.32
N THR A 70 11.04 -15.74 0.45
CA THR A 70 10.41 -17.02 0.78
C THR A 70 9.93 -17.68 -0.50
N ILE A 71 10.62 -18.72 -0.98
CA ILE A 71 10.23 -19.46 -2.18
C ILE A 71 9.30 -20.59 -1.76
N GLN A 72 8.09 -20.63 -2.31
CA GLN A 72 7.04 -21.59 -1.94
C GLN A 72 6.56 -22.39 -3.16
N ALA A 73 6.91 -23.67 -3.18
CA ALA A 73 6.42 -24.66 -4.14
C ALA A 73 5.10 -25.31 -3.66
N PRO A 74 4.28 -25.89 -4.56
CA PRO A 74 3.13 -26.70 -4.18
C PRO A 74 3.56 -28.04 -3.57
N THR A 75 2.64 -28.68 -2.82
CA THR A 75 2.87 -30.00 -2.21
C THR A 75 3.26 -31.05 -3.27
N GLY A 76 4.29 -31.84 -2.99
CA GLY A 76 4.88 -32.79 -3.94
C GLY A 76 6.08 -32.25 -4.73
N PHE A 77 6.42 -30.97 -4.58
CA PHE A 77 7.61 -30.34 -5.14
C PHE A 77 8.53 -29.83 -4.03
N ILE A 78 9.84 -29.84 -4.29
CA ILE A 78 10.87 -29.12 -3.53
C ILE A 78 11.33 -27.89 -4.33
N VAL A 79 11.99 -26.96 -3.66
CA VAL A 79 12.67 -25.82 -4.27
C VAL A 79 14.12 -26.18 -4.53
N GLN A 80 14.58 -25.95 -5.74
CA GLN A 80 15.99 -25.92 -6.11
C GLN A 80 16.38 -24.46 -6.40
N ILE A 81 17.54 -24.03 -5.90
CA ILE A 81 18.16 -22.75 -6.25
C ILE A 81 19.54 -22.96 -6.85
N THR A 82 20.04 -21.97 -7.61
CA THR A 82 21.42 -21.94 -8.10
C THR A 82 21.92 -20.50 -8.18
N PHE A 83 23.07 -20.25 -7.57
CA PHE A 83 23.78 -18.98 -7.68
C PHE A 83 24.39 -18.86 -9.09
N LEU A 84 23.94 -17.84 -9.82
CA LEU A 84 24.46 -17.49 -11.15
C LEU A 84 25.64 -16.52 -11.07
N ASP A 85 25.65 -15.69 -10.03
CA ASP A 85 26.78 -14.84 -9.65
C ASP A 85 26.68 -14.50 -8.15
N PHE A 86 27.82 -14.30 -7.47
CA PHE A 86 27.87 -13.98 -6.04
C PHE A 86 29.21 -13.35 -5.62
N GLU A 87 29.13 -12.17 -4.99
CA GLU A 87 30.22 -11.47 -4.30
C GLU A 87 29.64 -10.62 -3.15
N LEU A 88 29.90 -11.02 -1.91
CA LEU A 88 29.66 -10.22 -0.70
C LEU A 88 30.99 -9.84 -0.03
N GLU A 89 30.97 -8.93 0.94
CA GLU A 89 32.13 -8.74 1.83
C GLU A 89 32.51 -10.08 2.51
N GLU A 90 33.80 -10.31 2.75
CA GLU A 90 34.30 -11.53 3.38
C GLU A 90 34.70 -11.27 4.83
N ALA A 91 34.16 -12.08 5.75
CA ALA A 91 34.40 -11.98 7.18
C ALA A 91 34.42 -13.36 7.83
N HIS A 92 35.25 -13.56 8.86
CA HIS A 92 35.27 -14.83 9.60
C HIS A 92 33.90 -15.09 10.25
N GLY A 93 33.28 -16.24 9.94
CA GLY A 93 31.91 -16.57 10.37
C GLY A 93 30.80 -15.77 9.69
N CYS A 94 31.11 -15.00 8.64
CA CYS A 94 30.19 -14.09 7.95
C CYS A 94 29.45 -13.17 8.93
N ILE A 95 30.21 -12.43 9.75
CA ILE A 95 29.70 -11.52 10.80
C ILE A 95 29.35 -10.12 10.29
N TYR A 96 29.94 -9.70 9.18
CA TYR A 96 29.62 -8.47 8.45
C TYR A 96 28.44 -8.77 7.50
N ASP A 97 28.64 -8.71 6.18
CA ASP A 97 27.65 -9.12 5.19
C ASP A 97 27.45 -10.65 5.13
N ARG A 98 26.19 -11.08 4.92
CA ARG A 98 25.84 -12.51 4.83
C ARG A 98 24.52 -12.78 4.12
N ILE A 99 24.49 -13.86 3.36
CA ILE A 99 23.24 -14.55 2.99
C ILE A 99 23.05 -15.77 3.91
N VAL A 100 21.81 -16.05 4.31
CA VAL A 100 21.41 -17.25 5.05
C VAL A 100 20.34 -17.98 4.24
N ILE A 101 20.51 -19.30 4.06
CA ILE A 101 19.57 -20.14 3.30
C ILE A 101 19.06 -21.24 4.21
N SER A 102 17.77 -21.16 4.57
CA SER A 102 17.07 -22.22 5.29
C SER A 102 16.41 -23.18 4.32
N THR A 103 16.85 -24.44 4.38
CA THR A 103 16.35 -25.54 3.54
C THR A 103 15.11 -26.23 4.12
N GLY A 104 14.69 -25.82 5.32
CA GLY A 104 13.63 -26.46 6.12
C GLY A 104 14.13 -27.47 7.16
N MET A 105 15.39 -27.92 7.07
CA MET A 105 16.05 -28.77 8.08
C MET A 105 17.46 -28.29 8.49
N SER A 106 18.04 -27.33 7.78
CA SER A 106 19.37 -26.77 8.04
C SER A 106 19.48 -25.35 7.48
N ASP A 107 20.29 -24.50 8.11
CA ASP A 107 20.49 -23.11 7.72
C ASP A 107 21.96 -22.84 7.40
N ALA A 108 22.28 -22.62 6.12
CA ALA A 108 23.65 -22.34 5.67
C ALA A 108 23.92 -20.83 5.58
N LYS A 109 25.07 -20.36 6.09
CA LYS A 109 25.58 -18.99 5.91
C LYS A 109 26.63 -18.95 4.80
N PHE A 110 26.60 -17.92 3.96
CA PHE A 110 27.64 -17.64 2.95
C PHE A 110 27.99 -16.15 2.86
N CYS A 111 29.24 -15.87 2.52
CA CYS A 111 29.83 -14.55 2.28
C CYS A 111 31.08 -14.66 1.38
N GLY A 112 31.75 -13.54 1.07
CA GLY A 112 32.86 -13.53 0.10
C GLY A 112 32.41 -13.99 -1.30
N LEU A 113 33.18 -14.90 -1.91
CA LEU A 113 32.86 -15.55 -3.21
C LEU A 113 32.31 -16.99 -3.06
N THR A 114 32.12 -17.47 -1.82
CA THR A 114 32.06 -18.91 -1.50
C THR A 114 30.95 -19.76 -2.15
N PRO A 115 29.72 -19.27 -2.42
CA PRO A 115 28.66 -20.08 -3.02
C PRO A 115 28.50 -19.87 -4.53
N ASN A 116 29.43 -19.18 -5.22
CA ASN A 116 29.25 -18.90 -6.64
C ASN A 116 29.23 -20.20 -7.48
N GLY A 117 28.19 -20.39 -8.31
CA GLY A 117 27.92 -21.64 -9.03
C GLY A 117 27.34 -22.79 -8.18
N LEU A 118 27.04 -22.58 -6.90
CA LEU A 118 26.46 -23.61 -6.02
C LEU A 118 24.95 -23.81 -6.30
N THR A 119 24.53 -25.07 -6.31
CA THR A 119 23.11 -25.49 -6.39
C THR A 119 22.69 -26.09 -5.04
N LEU A 120 21.52 -25.68 -4.52
CA LEU A 120 20.97 -26.16 -3.24
C LEU A 120 19.50 -26.55 -3.40
N ASN A 121 19.06 -27.57 -2.66
CA ASN A 121 17.70 -28.09 -2.64
C ASN A 121 17.08 -27.96 -1.24
N SER A 122 15.77 -27.70 -1.14
CA SER A 122 15.04 -27.77 0.13
C SER A 122 14.63 -29.21 0.49
N SER A 123 14.43 -29.47 1.78
CA SER A 123 13.86 -30.73 2.28
C SER A 123 12.34 -30.77 2.12
N GLY A 124 11.68 -29.62 2.34
CA GLY A 124 10.24 -29.43 2.13
C GLY A 124 9.90 -28.62 0.87
N ASN A 125 8.64 -28.22 0.74
CA ASN A 125 8.16 -27.40 -0.38
C ASN A 125 8.37 -25.88 -0.19
N VAL A 126 9.16 -25.46 0.80
CA VAL A 126 9.51 -24.06 1.09
C VAL A 126 11.02 -23.96 1.28
N MET A 127 11.61 -22.88 0.78
CA MET A 127 12.97 -22.45 1.08
C MET A 127 12.95 -20.97 1.45
N GLU A 128 13.64 -20.60 2.52
CA GLU A 128 13.75 -19.19 2.93
C GLU A 128 15.19 -18.71 2.77
N ILE A 129 15.34 -17.51 2.21
CA ILE A 129 16.64 -16.93 1.89
C ILE A 129 16.63 -15.51 2.45
N SER A 130 17.54 -15.19 3.38
CA SER A 130 17.70 -13.83 3.91
C SER A 130 19.07 -13.27 3.56
N PHE A 131 19.13 -11.97 3.28
CA PHE A 131 20.37 -11.24 3.04
C PHE A 131 20.40 -10.00 3.94
N ASN A 132 21.48 -9.89 4.72
CA ASN A 132 21.78 -8.73 5.53
C ASN A 132 23.14 -8.17 5.11
N SER A 133 23.23 -6.83 5.00
CA SER A 133 24.49 -6.11 4.91
C SER A 133 24.70 -5.19 6.12
N ASP A 134 25.95 -4.88 6.44
CA ASP A 134 26.31 -3.91 7.49
C ASP A 134 26.48 -2.47 6.93
N PHE A 135 27.01 -1.57 7.76
CA PHE A 135 27.13 -0.13 7.49
C PHE A 135 28.26 0.27 6.52
N SER A 136 29.22 -0.59 6.15
CA SER A 136 30.34 -0.20 5.27
C SER A 136 30.95 -1.36 4.46
N VAL A 137 31.69 -1.03 3.39
CA VAL A 137 32.36 -1.97 2.47
C VAL A 137 31.38 -2.85 1.66
N GLN A 138 30.60 -2.20 0.80
CA GLN A 138 29.68 -2.88 -0.11
C GLN A 138 30.40 -3.65 -1.24
N LYS A 139 29.69 -4.57 -1.88
CA LYS A 139 30.12 -5.36 -3.06
C LYS A 139 28.98 -5.52 -4.05
N LYS A 140 29.29 -6.13 -5.20
CA LYS A 140 28.39 -6.40 -6.33
C LYS A 140 27.10 -7.12 -5.95
N GLY A 141 27.14 -8.02 -4.96
CA GLY A 141 25.98 -8.80 -4.53
C GLY A 141 25.80 -10.09 -5.32
N PHE A 142 24.55 -10.47 -5.61
CA PHE A 142 24.26 -11.80 -6.15
C PHE A 142 23.07 -11.84 -7.12
N HIS A 143 23.07 -12.89 -7.95
CA HIS A 143 21.95 -13.29 -8.81
C HIS A 143 21.64 -14.77 -8.57
N ILE A 144 20.45 -15.05 -8.06
CA ILE A 144 19.98 -16.42 -7.74
C ILE A 144 18.84 -16.79 -8.68
N SER A 145 18.95 -17.96 -9.31
CA SER A 145 17.85 -18.62 -10.00
C SER A 145 17.17 -19.63 -9.10
N TYR A 146 15.85 -19.84 -9.26
CA TYR A 146 15.08 -20.84 -8.54
C TYR A 146 14.15 -21.62 -9.46
N LYS A 147 13.85 -22.86 -9.07
CA LYS A 147 13.01 -23.80 -9.81
C LYS A 147 12.29 -24.77 -8.87
N GLN A 148 11.02 -25.06 -9.16
CA GLN A 148 10.27 -26.11 -8.50
C GLN A 148 10.61 -27.46 -9.15
N VAL A 149 11.06 -28.43 -8.35
CA VAL A 149 11.43 -29.78 -8.79
C VAL A 149 10.48 -30.79 -8.14
N ALA A 150 9.83 -31.64 -8.94
CA ALA A 150 8.94 -32.66 -8.42
C ALA A 150 9.74 -33.68 -7.58
N VAL A 151 9.23 -34.03 -6.40
CA VAL A 151 9.81 -35.12 -5.60
C VAL A 151 9.67 -36.43 -6.37
N ALA A 152 10.78 -37.16 -6.52
CA ALA A 152 10.80 -38.41 -7.27
C ALA A 152 9.75 -39.42 -6.76
N LEU A 153 9.04 -40.07 -7.69
CA LEU A 153 8.01 -41.06 -7.37
C LEU A 153 8.60 -42.28 -6.61
N ARG A 154 9.91 -42.53 -6.75
CA ARG A 154 10.70 -43.50 -5.96
C ARG A 154 10.81 -43.18 -4.46
N ASN A 155 10.49 -41.95 -4.04
CA ASN A 155 10.36 -41.56 -2.62
C ASN A 155 8.88 -41.54 -2.14
N GLN A 156 7.95 -42.12 -2.92
CA GLN A 156 6.51 -41.96 -2.73
C GLN A 156 5.75 -43.27 -2.92
N LYS A 157 4.88 -43.59 -1.95
CA LYS A 157 3.87 -44.65 -2.07
C LYS A 157 2.56 -44.07 -2.60
N VAL A 158 1.82 -44.85 -3.38
CA VAL A 158 0.54 -44.47 -3.97
C VAL A 158 -0.59 -45.22 -3.27
N THR A 159 -1.58 -44.48 -2.78
CA THR A 159 -2.81 -45.02 -2.20
C THR A 159 -3.71 -45.54 -3.33
N MET A 160 -4.25 -46.75 -3.20
CA MET A 160 -5.13 -47.32 -4.22
C MET A 160 -6.45 -46.53 -4.36
N PRO A 161 -6.95 -46.31 -5.58
CA PRO A 161 -8.21 -45.60 -5.78
C PRO A 161 -9.42 -46.46 -5.40
N LYS A 162 -10.38 -45.92 -4.64
CA LYS A 162 -11.59 -46.65 -4.23
C LYS A 162 -12.76 -46.57 -5.22
N SER A 163 -12.72 -45.64 -6.18
CA SER A 163 -13.79 -45.43 -7.17
C SER A 163 -13.27 -45.41 -8.60
N SER A 164 -14.08 -45.95 -9.51
CA SER A 164 -13.99 -45.90 -10.97
C SER A 164 -13.73 -44.50 -11.56
N LYS A 165 -14.08 -43.43 -10.83
CA LYS A 165 -13.92 -42.04 -11.28
C LYS A 165 -12.52 -41.46 -11.06
N SER A 166 -11.70 -42.09 -10.23
CA SER A 166 -10.34 -41.63 -9.88
C SER A 166 -9.32 -42.66 -10.34
N VAL A 167 -8.97 -42.62 -11.63
CA VAL A 167 -8.06 -43.60 -12.25
C VAL A 167 -6.61 -43.20 -12.04
N VAL A 168 -5.81 -44.10 -11.44
CA VAL A 168 -4.35 -44.04 -11.45
C VAL A 168 -3.85 -44.96 -12.56
N ARG A 169 -3.14 -44.41 -13.55
CA ARG A 169 -2.75 -45.14 -14.77
C ARG A 169 -1.42 -44.69 -15.33
N VAL A 170 -0.87 -45.52 -16.21
CA VAL A 170 0.24 -45.16 -17.08
C VAL A 170 -0.15 -43.95 -17.95
N ALA A 171 0.82 -43.07 -18.20
CA ALA A 171 0.64 -41.87 -19.00
C ALA A 171 0.52 -42.22 -20.49
N ASN A 172 -0.34 -41.50 -21.22
CA ASN A 172 -0.59 -41.71 -22.65
C ASN A 172 0.65 -41.52 -23.56
N SER A 173 1.76 -41.05 -23.01
CA SER A 173 3.08 -40.94 -23.64
C SER A 173 3.84 -42.28 -23.72
N VAL A 174 3.44 -43.29 -22.95
CA VAL A 174 4.08 -44.62 -22.90
C VAL A 174 3.25 -45.61 -23.70
N SER A 175 3.85 -46.18 -24.75
CA SER A 175 3.23 -47.21 -25.58
C SER A 175 3.64 -48.61 -25.11
N ILE A 176 2.73 -49.33 -24.46
CA ILE A 176 2.95 -50.73 -24.08
C ILE A 176 3.06 -51.58 -25.37
N PRO A 177 4.13 -52.38 -25.56
CA PRO A 177 4.35 -53.20 -26.76
C PRO A 177 3.48 -54.47 -26.76
N VAL A 178 3.58 -55.28 -27.82
CA VAL A 178 2.95 -56.60 -27.88
C VAL A 178 3.70 -57.55 -26.94
N LEU A 179 3.06 -58.00 -25.86
CA LEU A 179 3.71 -58.86 -24.85
C LEU A 179 3.42 -60.35 -25.12
N THR A 180 4.47 -61.10 -25.44
CA THR A 180 4.49 -62.59 -25.45
C THR A 180 5.14 -63.18 -24.19
N ALA A 181 5.76 -62.34 -23.38
CA ALA A 181 6.25 -62.60 -22.04
C ALA A 181 6.17 -61.30 -21.24
N PHE A 182 6.26 -61.36 -19.92
CA PHE A 182 6.51 -60.19 -19.08
C PHE A 182 7.12 -60.56 -17.73
N THR A 183 7.70 -59.55 -17.08
CA THR A 183 7.96 -59.52 -15.64
C THR A 183 7.34 -58.24 -15.10
N VAL A 184 6.54 -58.34 -14.05
CA VAL A 184 5.97 -57.20 -13.34
C VAL A 184 6.33 -57.30 -11.87
N CYS A 185 6.98 -56.27 -11.33
CA CYS A 185 7.41 -56.22 -9.93
C CYS A 185 6.84 -54.98 -9.25
N PHE A 186 6.41 -55.11 -8.01
CA PHE A 186 5.88 -54.02 -7.20
C PHE A 186 5.90 -54.36 -5.71
N ASP A 187 5.89 -53.32 -4.87
CA ASP A 187 5.79 -53.44 -3.42
C ASP A 187 4.37 -53.07 -3.00
N ILE A 188 3.73 -53.92 -2.19
CA ILE A 188 2.31 -53.79 -1.82
C ILE A 188 2.10 -53.93 -0.30
N ALA A 189 1.15 -53.13 0.21
CA ALA A 189 0.66 -53.18 1.59
C ALA A 189 -0.86 -53.00 1.62
N ARG A 190 -1.59 -53.71 2.49
CA ARG A 190 -3.06 -53.72 2.56
C ARG A 190 -3.59 -53.31 3.93
N THR A 191 -4.66 -52.54 3.93
CA THR A 191 -5.29 -51.96 5.14
C THR A 191 -6.59 -52.66 5.55
N ALA A 192 -7.32 -53.25 4.59
CA ALA A 192 -8.51 -54.06 4.81
C ALA A 192 -8.59 -55.17 3.76
N GLU A 193 -9.13 -56.34 4.11
CA GLU A 193 -9.29 -57.49 3.20
C GLU A 193 -10.76 -57.64 2.74
N LYS A 194 -10.98 -57.71 1.43
CA LYS A 194 -12.27 -57.97 0.78
C LYS A 194 -12.35 -59.38 0.18
N SER A 195 -13.54 -59.78 -0.26
CA SER A 195 -13.78 -61.06 -0.96
C SER A 195 -13.31 -61.07 -2.42
N THR A 196 -13.26 -59.90 -3.05
CA THR A 196 -12.69 -59.66 -4.38
C THR A 196 -11.88 -58.37 -4.36
N GLU A 197 -10.64 -58.40 -4.84
CA GLU A 197 -9.69 -57.28 -4.76
C GLU A 197 -8.88 -57.18 -6.05
N THR A 198 -9.00 -56.07 -6.80
CA THR A 198 -8.15 -55.83 -7.98
C THR A 198 -6.86 -55.09 -7.59
N ILE A 199 -5.71 -55.55 -8.10
CA ILE A 199 -4.38 -54.99 -7.79
C ILE A 199 -3.84 -54.16 -8.97
N PHE A 200 -3.94 -54.68 -10.19
CA PHE A 200 -3.73 -53.92 -11.42
C PHE A 200 -4.55 -54.49 -12.58
N THR A 201 -4.91 -53.65 -13.55
CA THR A 201 -5.65 -54.01 -14.76
C THR A 201 -4.97 -53.39 -15.98
N LEU A 202 -4.72 -54.19 -17.02
CA LEU A 202 -4.39 -53.74 -18.36
C LEU A 202 -5.62 -53.94 -19.25
N SER A 203 -6.19 -52.85 -19.75
CA SER A 203 -7.23 -52.87 -20.79
C SER A 203 -6.63 -52.71 -22.19
N ASP A 204 -7.24 -53.31 -23.21
CA ASP A 204 -6.96 -53.00 -24.61
C ASP A 204 -7.55 -51.62 -25.02
N ALA A 205 -7.32 -51.18 -26.25
CA ALA A 205 -7.83 -49.91 -26.79
C ALA A 205 -9.37 -49.77 -26.73
N ASP A 206 -10.11 -50.89 -26.81
CA ASP A 206 -11.57 -50.95 -26.64
C ASP A 206 -12.03 -50.99 -25.16
N ASP A 207 -11.13 -50.70 -24.21
CA ASP A 207 -11.37 -50.69 -22.75
C ASP A 207 -11.91 -52.05 -22.21
N THR A 208 -11.46 -53.14 -22.84
CA THR A 208 -11.69 -54.52 -22.39
C THR A 208 -10.44 -55.06 -21.69
N SER A 209 -10.59 -55.69 -20.53
CA SER A 209 -9.46 -56.22 -19.76
C SER A 209 -8.77 -57.37 -20.49
N ILE A 210 -7.44 -57.28 -20.66
CA ILE A 210 -6.60 -58.30 -21.33
C ILE A 210 -5.60 -58.97 -20.40
N LEU A 211 -5.14 -58.26 -19.36
CA LEU A 211 -4.33 -58.81 -18.27
C LEU A 211 -4.80 -58.17 -16.96
N ALA A 212 -5.03 -58.96 -15.91
CA ALA A 212 -5.30 -58.43 -14.58
C ALA A 212 -4.74 -59.35 -13.49
N PHE A 213 -4.34 -58.77 -12.36
CA PHE A 213 -3.98 -59.51 -11.16
C PHE A 213 -4.97 -59.15 -10.05
N GLU A 214 -5.67 -60.17 -9.55
CA GLU A 214 -6.82 -59.99 -8.69
C GLU A 214 -7.00 -61.16 -7.71
N LYS A 215 -7.56 -60.85 -6.54
CA LYS A 215 -8.15 -61.84 -5.65
C LYS A 215 -9.59 -62.09 -6.09
N THR A 216 -9.92 -63.35 -6.38
CA THR A 216 -11.30 -63.80 -6.63
C THR A 216 -11.82 -64.62 -5.45
N ALA A 217 -13.08 -65.04 -5.50
CA ALA A 217 -13.65 -65.97 -4.54
C ALA A 217 -12.97 -67.36 -4.49
N ARG A 218 -12.00 -67.64 -5.39
CA ARG A 218 -11.17 -68.85 -5.40
C ARG A 218 -9.75 -68.63 -4.83
N GLY A 219 -9.40 -67.40 -4.49
CA GLY A 219 -8.04 -67.00 -4.10
C GLY A 219 -7.36 -66.08 -5.11
N MET A 220 -6.04 -66.00 -5.08
CA MET A 220 -5.26 -65.17 -6.00
C MET A 220 -5.25 -65.77 -7.42
N ASP A 221 -5.78 -65.03 -8.40
CA ASP A 221 -5.83 -65.42 -9.82
C ASP A 221 -5.09 -64.38 -10.70
N LEU A 222 -4.36 -64.86 -11.71
CA LEU A 222 -3.81 -64.04 -12.79
C LEU A 222 -4.68 -64.25 -14.05
N PHE A 223 -5.41 -63.21 -14.45
CA PHE A 223 -6.28 -63.24 -15.63
C PHE A 223 -5.52 -62.83 -16.88
N ILE A 224 -5.57 -63.65 -17.94
CA ILE A 224 -4.91 -63.41 -19.24
C ILE A 224 -5.91 -63.75 -20.35
N ILE A 225 -6.41 -62.73 -21.04
CA ILE A 225 -7.38 -62.74 -22.16
C ILE A 225 -8.40 -63.90 -22.06
N GLY A 226 -9.35 -63.78 -21.13
CA GLY A 226 -10.44 -64.76 -20.97
C GLY A 226 -10.03 -66.08 -20.31
N SER A 227 -8.76 -66.29 -19.97
CA SER A 227 -8.29 -67.42 -19.16
C SER A 227 -7.86 -66.98 -17.75
N TYR A 228 -8.11 -67.82 -16.75
CA TYR A 228 -7.73 -67.60 -15.36
C TYR A 228 -6.62 -68.57 -14.95
N CYS A 229 -5.42 -68.06 -14.74
CA CYS A 229 -4.29 -68.79 -14.20
C CYS A 229 -4.26 -68.64 -12.68
N SER A 230 -4.84 -69.60 -11.94
CA SER A 230 -4.89 -69.50 -10.49
C SER A 230 -3.51 -69.68 -9.85
N VAL A 231 -3.03 -68.66 -9.14
CA VAL A 231 -1.71 -68.58 -8.50
C VAL A 231 -1.79 -68.67 -6.97
N ASN A 232 -2.96 -68.97 -6.42
CA ASN A 232 -3.17 -69.12 -4.98
C ASN A 232 -2.28 -70.19 -4.32
N ASP A 233 -1.84 -71.21 -5.05
CA ASP A 233 -0.86 -72.20 -4.55
C ASP A 233 0.58 -71.62 -4.44
N LEU A 234 0.83 -70.47 -5.07
CA LEU A 234 2.12 -69.79 -5.11
C LEU A 234 2.17 -68.61 -4.12
N LEU A 235 1.05 -67.89 -3.94
CA LEU A 235 0.93 -66.70 -3.10
C LEU A 235 -0.42 -66.62 -2.37
N THR A 236 -0.35 -66.44 -1.05
CA THR A 236 -1.43 -66.09 -0.12
C THR A 236 -2.27 -64.86 -0.52
N SER A 237 -3.58 -64.80 -0.27
CA SER A 237 -4.18 -63.49 0.05
C SER A 237 -3.74 -63.02 1.44
N SER A 238 -3.45 -63.95 2.36
CA SER A 238 -2.86 -63.69 3.69
C SER A 238 -1.46 -63.10 3.66
N ASP A 239 -0.72 -63.35 2.58
CA ASP A 239 0.70 -62.96 2.45
C ASP A 239 0.83 -61.44 2.18
N ILE A 240 -0.25 -60.79 1.72
CA ILE A 240 -0.36 -59.34 1.57
C ILE A 240 -0.71 -58.72 2.94
N THR A 241 0.33 -58.38 3.70
CA THR A 241 0.23 -57.79 5.04
C THR A 241 -0.02 -56.27 5.00
N SER A 242 -0.03 -55.62 6.17
CA SER A 242 -0.07 -54.17 6.32
C SER A 242 1.30 -53.47 6.15
N SER A 243 2.41 -54.21 6.09
CA SER A 243 3.72 -53.68 5.71
C SER A 243 3.95 -53.83 4.19
N MET A 244 4.81 -52.96 3.63
CA MET A 244 5.22 -53.07 2.23
C MET A 244 6.02 -54.35 2.00
N THR A 245 5.60 -55.14 1.02
CA THR A 245 6.26 -56.40 0.65
C THR A 245 6.46 -56.49 -0.86
N PRO A 246 7.68 -56.80 -1.35
CA PRO A 246 7.96 -56.90 -2.77
C PRO A 246 7.41 -58.21 -3.36
N ILE A 247 6.70 -58.11 -4.48
CA ILE A 247 6.16 -59.22 -5.26
C ILE A 247 6.57 -59.03 -6.73
N CYS A 248 7.14 -60.07 -7.34
CA CYS A 248 7.31 -60.14 -8.79
C CYS A 248 6.49 -61.28 -9.39
N LEU A 249 5.81 -61.02 -10.51
CA LEU A 249 5.09 -62.01 -11.32
C LEU A 249 5.75 -62.10 -12.70
N THR A 250 5.95 -63.32 -13.21
CA THR A 250 6.46 -63.54 -14.58
C THR A 250 5.51 -64.45 -15.37
N TRP A 251 5.41 -64.24 -16.67
CA TRP A 251 4.67 -65.11 -17.59
C TRP A 251 5.40 -65.27 -18.93
N THR A 252 5.27 -66.45 -19.56
CA THR A 252 5.68 -66.67 -20.96
C THR A 252 4.61 -67.41 -21.75
N LYS A 253 4.28 -66.92 -22.97
CA LYS A 253 3.37 -67.58 -23.91
C LYS A 253 3.88 -68.95 -24.35
N SER A 254 5.17 -69.06 -24.65
CA SER A 254 5.78 -70.25 -25.28
C SER A 254 5.69 -71.52 -24.43
N THR A 255 5.62 -71.39 -23.11
CA THR A 255 5.47 -72.52 -22.17
C THR A 255 4.18 -72.44 -21.36
N GLY A 256 3.54 -71.27 -21.28
CA GLY A 256 2.44 -71.01 -20.35
C GLY A 256 2.89 -70.95 -18.88
N LEU A 257 4.20 -70.93 -18.62
CA LEU A 257 4.74 -70.82 -17.27
C LEU A 257 4.36 -69.47 -16.67
N VAL A 258 3.74 -69.52 -15.49
CA VAL A 258 3.55 -68.38 -14.59
C VAL A 258 4.41 -68.64 -13.36
N ALA A 259 5.20 -67.66 -12.93
CA ALA A 259 5.96 -67.75 -11.69
C ALA A 259 5.79 -66.51 -10.82
N VAL A 260 5.90 -66.71 -9.51
CA VAL A 260 5.85 -65.70 -8.47
C VAL A 260 7.17 -65.74 -7.69
N TYR A 261 7.77 -64.57 -7.49
CA TYR A 261 8.90 -64.38 -6.58
C TYR A 261 8.44 -63.51 -5.41
N PHE A 262 8.51 -64.09 -4.21
CA PHE A 262 8.05 -63.48 -2.95
C PHE A 262 8.85 -64.05 -1.78
N GLY A 263 9.22 -63.22 -0.80
CA GLY A 263 9.98 -63.67 0.38
C GLY A 263 11.31 -64.37 0.06
N GLY A 264 11.96 -64.01 -1.05
CA GLY A 264 13.18 -64.67 -1.55
C GLY A 264 12.96 -66.04 -2.20
N GLN A 265 11.72 -66.51 -2.35
CA GLN A 265 11.36 -67.80 -2.92
C GLN A 265 10.77 -67.65 -4.33
N TYR A 266 11.26 -68.43 -5.29
CA TYR A 266 10.72 -68.50 -6.65
C TYR A 266 9.83 -69.75 -6.80
N ARG A 267 8.53 -69.55 -7.03
CA ARG A 267 7.52 -70.61 -7.16
C ARG A 267 6.84 -70.50 -8.52
N TYR A 268 6.55 -71.61 -9.19
CA TYR A 268 5.99 -71.59 -10.55
C TYR A 268 4.90 -72.64 -10.79
N LYS A 269 4.05 -72.38 -11.79
CA LYS A 269 2.93 -73.22 -12.22
C LYS A 269 2.71 -73.07 -13.73
N THR A 270 2.34 -74.14 -14.43
CA THR A 270 2.08 -74.09 -15.87
C THR A 270 0.59 -73.86 -16.14
N CYS A 271 0.27 -72.75 -16.79
CA CYS A 271 -1.08 -72.37 -17.20
C CYS A 271 -1.25 -72.60 -18.72
N ALA A 272 -1.50 -73.84 -19.12
CA ALA A 272 -1.57 -74.24 -20.54
C ALA A 272 -2.59 -73.44 -21.37
N THR A 273 -3.70 -73.01 -20.75
CA THR A 273 -4.71 -72.14 -21.40
C THR A 273 -4.16 -70.79 -21.84
N SER A 274 -3.12 -70.26 -21.18
CA SER A 274 -2.53 -68.96 -21.52
C SER A 274 -1.70 -68.98 -22.81
N GLN A 275 -1.23 -70.15 -23.26
CA GLN A 275 -0.29 -70.31 -24.38
C GLN A 275 -0.83 -69.82 -25.73
N VAL A 276 -2.15 -69.77 -25.89
CA VAL A 276 -2.80 -69.33 -27.14
C VAL A 276 -2.74 -67.81 -27.28
N TYR A 277 -2.84 -67.08 -26.16
CA TYR A 277 -3.08 -65.64 -26.13
C TYR A 277 -1.80 -64.80 -26.32
N THR A 278 -1.97 -63.54 -26.67
CA THR A 278 -0.88 -62.56 -26.84
C THR A 278 -1.46 -61.20 -26.50
N LEU A 279 -0.80 -60.44 -25.63
CA LEU A 279 -1.31 -59.15 -25.20
C LEU A 279 -1.04 -58.11 -26.30
N PRO A 280 -2.07 -57.45 -26.86
CA PRO A 280 -1.88 -56.45 -27.91
C PRO A 280 -1.19 -55.18 -27.39
N SER A 281 -0.54 -54.46 -28.31
CA SER A 281 0.13 -53.19 -28.05
C SER A 281 -0.86 -52.02 -27.97
N GLY A 282 -0.56 -51.02 -27.15
CA GLY A 282 -1.38 -49.79 -27.02
C GLY A 282 -2.49 -49.86 -25.97
N GLY A 283 -2.54 -50.94 -25.18
CA GLY A 283 -3.41 -51.05 -24.02
C GLY A 283 -3.08 -50.03 -22.92
N THR A 284 -4.06 -49.72 -22.07
CA THR A 284 -3.92 -48.82 -20.91
C THR A 284 -3.79 -49.63 -19.62
N LEU A 285 -2.64 -49.52 -18.95
CA LEU A 285 -2.44 -50.09 -17.61
C LEU A 285 -2.88 -49.10 -16.52
N GLN A 286 -3.63 -49.60 -15.55
CA GLN A 286 -4.09 -48.88 -14.35
C GLN A 286 -3.83 -49.68 -13.07
N LEU A 287 -3.58 -48.97 -11.97
CA LEU A 287 -3.53 -49.57 -10.63
C LEU A 287 -4.96 -49.82 -10.13
N ALA A 288 -5.17 -50.97 -9.49
CA ALA A 288 -6.49 -51.59 -9.29
C ALA A 288 -7.30 -51.62 -10.60
N GLY A 289 -8.56 -51.18 -10.59
CA GLY A 289 -9.40 -51.05 -11.79
C GLY A 289 -10.39 -52.21 -11.96
N LYS A 290 -10.85 -52.43 -13.19
CA LYS A 290 -11.95 -53.37 -13.49
C LYS A 290 -11.65 -54.84 -13.16
N GLY A 291 -10.38 -55.24 -13.10
CA GLY A 291 -10.03 -56.66 -13.02
C GLY A 291 -10.57 -57.42 -14.24
N SER A 292 -11.08 -58.63 -14.05
CA SER A 292 -11.78 -59.40 -15.09
C SER A 292 -13.27 -59.02 -15.29
N SER A 293 -13.79 -58.02 -14.56
CA SER A 293 -15.19 -57.57 -14.70
C SER A 293 -15.44 -56.75 -15.97
N SER A 294 -16.53 -57.01 -16.67
CA SER A 294 -16.94 -56.24 -17.88
C SER A 294 -17.50 -54.84 -17.59
N VAL A 295 -17.67 -54.48 -16.31
CA VAL A 295 -18.14 -53.17 -15.85
C VAL A 295 -17.31 -52.79 -14.61
N SER A 296 -16.91 -51.52 -14.51
CA SER A 296 -16.26 -50.99 -13.31
C SER A 296 -17.27 -50.88 -12.16
N VAL A 297 -17.15 -51.76 -11.17
CA VAL A 297 -17.92 -51.68 -9.92
C VAL A 297 -17.09 -50.87 -8.91
N ASP A 298 -17.65 -49.76 -8.40
CA ASP A 298 -17.02 -49.03 -7.30
C ASP A 298 -16.82 -49.96 -6.08
N ASP A 299 -15.73 -49.77 -5.33
CA ASP A 299 -15.34 -50.55 -4.13
C ASP A 299 -14.80 -52.00 -4.35
N GLN A 300 -14.65 -52.49 -5.59
CA GLN A 300 -13.94 -53.77 -5.89
C GLN A 300 -12.40 -53.70 -5.85
N ASN A 301 -11.84 -52.49 -5.67
CA ASN A 301 -10.40 -52.27 -5.64
C ASN A 301 -9.79 -52.64 -4.27
N LEU A 302 -8.53 -53.10 -4.27
CA LEU A 302 -7.76 -53.37 -3.05
C LEU A 302 -7.60 -52.09 -2.20
N ASP A 303 -7.92 -52.18 -0.91
CA ASP A 303 -7.73 -51.08 0.04
C ASP A 303 -6.31 -51.10 0.63
N GLY A 304 -5.39 -50.40 -0.03
CA GLY A 304 -3.97 -50.42 0.36
C GLY A 304 -3.10 -49.38 -0.33
N PHE A 305 -1.79 -49.63 -0.26
CA PHE A 305 -0.73 -48.84 -0.87
C PHE A 305 0.05 -49.69 -1.88
N MET A 306 0.55 -49.02 -2.92
CA MET A 306 1.37 -49.57 -4.00
C MET A 306 2.64 -48.72 -4.13
N TYR A 307 3.77 -49.37 -4.39
CA TYR A 307 5.08 -48.73 -4.55
C TYR A 307 5.94 -49.47 -5.58
N ASN A 308 6.86 -48.73 -6.22
CA ASN A 308 7.89 -49.25 -7.12
C ASN A 308 7.41 -50.20 -8.25
N PHE A 309 6.22 -49.94 -8.81
CA PHE A 309 5.65 -50.75 -9.89
C PHE A 309 6.45 -50.58 -11.18
N ARG A 310 7.01 -51.69 -11.67
CA ARG A 310 7.87 -51.78 -12.85
C ARG A 310 7.45 -52.94 -13.74
N LEU A 311 7.53 -52.75 -15.07
CA LEU A 311 7.18 -53.75 -16.08
C LEU A 311 8.33 -53.94 -17.07
N TRP A 312 8.64 -55.21 -17.38
CA TRP A 312 9.53 -55.63 -18.46
C TRP A 312 8.82 -56.56 -19.46
N ASP A 313 9.29 -56.57 -20.71
CA ASP A 313 8.73 -57.32 -21.85
C ASP A 313 9.21 -58.78 -21.97
N TYR A 314 10.03 -59.24 -21.01
CA TYR A 314 10.52 -60.61 -20.91
C TYR A 314 10.31 -61.17 -19.49
N ALA A 315 10.29 -62.50 -19.37
CA ALA A 315 10.21 -63.18 -18.08
C ALA A 315 11.63 -63.41 -17.51
N MET A 316 11.94 -62.76 -16.38
CA MET A 316 13.21 -62.90 -15.70
C MET A 316 13.36 -64.28 -15.03
N PRO A 317 14.52 -64.96 -15.16
CA PRO A 317 14.83 -66.15 -14.38
C PRO A 317 15.14 -65.79 -12.92
N PHE A 318 15.12 -66.80 -12.03
CA PHE A 318 15.44 -66.64 -10.61
C PHE A 318 16.79 -65.97 -10.35
N SER A 319 17.82 -66.24 -11.16
CA SER A 319 19.15 -65.62 -11.03
C SER A 319 19.15 -64.10 -11.26
N GLU A 320 18.20 -63.59 -12.02
CA GLU A 320 18.03 -62.15 -12.28
C GLU A 320 17.14 -61.53 -11.22
N LEU A 321 15.97 -62.13 -10.93
CA LEU A 321 15.04 -61.70 -9.87
C LEU A 321 15.67 -61.64 -8.47
N SER A 322 16.61 -62.54 -8.15
CA SER A 322 17.35 -62.53 -6.88
C SER A 322 18.44 -61.46 -6.80
N SER A 323 18.82 -60.86 -7.94
CA SER A 323 19.76 -59.73 -8.04
C SER A 323 19.08 -58.37 -8.29
N LEU A 324 17.78 -58.37 -8.60
CA LEU A 324 17.01 -57.19 -8.99
C LEU A 324 16.92 -56.19 -7.84
N THR A 325 17.75 -55.14 -7.86
CA THR A 325 17.62 -54.05 -6.90
C THR A 325 16.35 -53.25 -7.18
N CYS A 326 15.91 -52.51 -6.17
CA CYS A 326 14.72 -51.69 -6.29
C CYS A 326 14.93 -50.49 -7.26
N ASP A 327 16.19 -50.11 -7.53
CA ASP A 327 16.52 -48.93 -8.34
C ASP A 327 16.66 -49.20 -9.85
N VAL A 328 16.67 -50.47 -10.27
CA VAL A 328 16.68 -50.83 -11.70
C VAL A 328 15.42 -50.32 -12.39
N GLU A 329 15.59 -49.57 -13.50
CA GLU A 329 14.49 -49.07 -14.34
C GLU A 329 13.74 -50.20 -15.07
N GLY A 330 12.41 -50.12 -15.11
CA GLY A 330 11.56 -50.98 -15.95
C GLY A 330 11.63 -50.59 -17.43
N ASN A 331 11.96 -51.52 -18.33
CA ASN A 331 12.16 -51.19 -19.76
C ASN A 331 10.85 -50.94 -20.54
N VAL A 332 9.68 -51.27 -19.99
CA VAL A 332 8.36 -50.91 -20.54
C VAL A 332 7.70 -49.81 -19.70
N ILE A 333 7.69 -49.96 -18.37
CA ILE A 333 7.15 -48.98 -17.42
C ILE A 333 8.07 -48.93 -16.21
N ASP A 334 8.49 -47.73 -15.81
CA ASP A 334 9.19 -47.49 -14.55
C ASP A 334 8.36 -46.70 -13.52
N TRP A 335 8.77 -46.71 -12.25
CA TRP A 335 8.13 -45.96 -11.15
C TRP A 335 8.60 -44.50 -11.10
N ASP A 336 8.40 -43.78 -12.20
CA ASP A 336 8.79 -42.38 -12.41
C ASP A 336 7.61 -41.56 -12.99
N HIS A 337 7.50 -40.27 -12.62
CA HIS A 337 6.43 -39.36 -13.07
C HIS A 337 6.34 -39.21 -14.60
N ARG A 338 7.40 -39.51 -15.35
CA ARG A 338 7.42 -39.59 -16.83
C ARG A 338 6.48 -40.69 -17.36
N PHE A 339 6.28 -41.75 -16.59
CA PHE A 339 5.51 -42.94 -16.97
C PHE A 339 4.09 -42.97 -16.40
N TRP A 340 3.79 -42.21 -15.35
CA TRP A 340 2.53 -42.33 -14.59
C TRP A 340 1.70 -41.04 -14.54
N THR A 341 0.39 -41.18 -14.68
CA THR A 341 -0.61 -40.15 -14.37
C THR A 341 -1.28 -40.49 -13.03
N ILE A 342 -0.68 -40.02 -11.93
CA ILE A 342 -1.21 -40.17 -10.57
C ILE A 342 -1.68 -38.79 -10.06
N PRO A 343 -2.93 -38.65 -9.58
CA PRO A 343 -3.36 -37.41 -8.92
C PRO A 343 -2.67 -37.29 -7.55
N GLY A 344 -2.11 -36.10 -7.25
CA GLY A 344 -1.32 -35.87 -6.03
C GLY A 344 -2.02 -36.21 -4.70
N SER A 345 -3.35 -36.24 -4.67
CA SER A 345 -4.15 -36.68 -3.52
C SER A 345 -3.98 -38.16 -3.13
N TYR A 346 -3.40 -38.98 -4.00
CA TYR A 346 -3.09 -40.40 -3.73
C TYR A 346 -1.63 -40.62 -3.33
N ILE A 347 -0.77 -39.61 -3.50
CA ILE A 347 0.68 -39.71 -3.30
C ILE A 347 1.02 -39.41 -1.84
N GLN A 348 1.85 -40.25 -1.22
CA GLN A 348 2.40 -40.03 0.12
C GLN A 348 3.91 -40.24 0.10
N THR A 349 4.68 -39.26 0.54
CA THR A 349 6.14 -39.42 0.78
C THR A 349 6.37 -40.28 2.02
N ASP A 350 7.31 -41.22 1.94
CA ASP A 350 7.62 -42.11 3.06
C ASP A 350 9.12 -42.50 2.99
N SER A 351 9.85 -42.23 4.07
CA SER A 351 11.30 -42.45 4.21
C SER A 351 11.67 -43.88 4.63
N THR A 352 10.68 -44.77 4.80
CA THR A 352 10.90 -46.19 5.09
C THR A 352 10.85 -47.09 3.85
N LEU A 353 10.66 -46.49 2.66
CA LEU A 353 10.51 -47.19 1.39
C LEU A 353 11.85 -47.73 0.85
N SER A 354 11.79 -48.85 0.14
CA SER A 354 12.97 -49.62 -0.27
C SER A 354 14.00 -48.86 -1.12
N CYS A 355 13.58 -47.82 -1.87
CA CYS A 355 14.47 -46.93 -2.64
C CYS A 355 14.47 -45.48 -2.14
N SER A 356 14.00 -45.19 -0.92
CA SER A 356 14.05 -43.81 -0.43
C SER A 356 15.50 -43.38 -0.26
N THR A 357 16.03 -42.62 -1.23
CA THR A 357 17.35 -42.03 -1.12
C THR A 357 17.31 -41.08 0.08
N ALA A 358 18.00 -41.43 1.16
CA ALA A 358 18.32 -40.46 2.19
C ALA A 358 18.97 -39.26 1.49
N ILE A 359 18.31 -38.09 1.55
CA ILE A 359 18.76 -36.90 0.83
C ILE A 359 20.21 -36.66 1.26
N SER A 360 21.13 -36.73 0.29
CA SER A 360 22.57 -36.74 0.56
C SER A 360 22.98 -35.39 1.13
N THR A 361 22.95 -35.30 2.46
CA THR A 361 23.50 -34.18 3.21
C THR A 361 24.96 -34.02 2.81
N LEU A 362 25.38 -32.78 2.53
CA LEU A 362 26.81 -32.52 2.49
C LEU A 362 27.37 -32.90 3.86
N SER A 363 28.36 -33.79 3.90
CA SER A 363 29.18 -33.94 5.10
C SER A 363 29.85 -32.59 5.36
N PRO A 364 29.64 -31.96 6.52
CA PRO A 364 30.23 -30.65 6.79
C PRO A 364 31.75 -30.78 6.82
N GLY A 365 32.42 -30.03 5.95
CA GLY A 365 33.88 -29.94 5.91
C GLY A 365 34.42 -29.15 7.10
N THR A 366 34.50 -29.80 8.26
CA THR A 366 35.23 -29.33 9.46
C THR A 366 34.88 -27.92 9.94
N THR A 367 33.59 -27.69 10.24
CA THR A 367 33.13 -26.64 11.17
C THR A 367 31.94 -27.15 11.97
N ASP A 368 32.03 -27.17 13.30
CA ASP A 368 31.12 -27.90 14.21
C ASP A 368 29.77 -27.20 14.50
N CYS A 369 29.04 -26.72 13.48
CA CYS A 369 27.73 -26.09 13.67
C CYS A 369 26.83 -26.21 12.43
N ALA A 370 25.62 -26.76 12.58
CA ALA A 370 24.69 -27.03 11.48
C ALA A 370 23.63 -25.94 11.23
N SER A 371 23.47 -24.99 12.17
CA SER A 371 22.85 -23.68 11.92
C SER A 371 23.75 -22.54 12.42
N PRO A 372 24.82 -22.18 11.66
CA PRO A 372 25.54 -20.93 11.90
C PRO A 372 24.62 -19.71 11.86
N GLY A 373 23.46 -19.83 11.20
CA GLY A 373 22.30 -18.93 11.20
C GLY A 373 22.05 -18.26 12.55
N LEU A 374 21.36 -18.99 13.44
CA LEU A 374 20.88 -18.53 14.75
C LEU A 374 21.87 -18.82 15.89
N GLY A 375 23.00 -19.45 15.57
CA GLY A 375 23.98 -19.99 16.50
C GLY A 375 23.61 -21.39 16.98
N CYS A 376 24.63 -22.21 17.27
CA CYS A 376 24.48 -23.57 17.79
C CYS A 376 24.69 -23.58 19.32
N PRO A 377 23.62 -23.56 20.15
CA PRO A 377 23.74 -23.84 21.58
C PRO A 377 23.92 -25.35 21.81
N GLU A 378 24.63 -25.73 22.87
CA GLU A 378 24.78 -27.14 23.27
C GLU A 378 23.45 -27.78 23.71
N ASP A 379 22.53 -26.95 24.21
CA ASP A 379 21.26 -27.36 24.80
C ASP A 379 20.05 -26.68 24.13
N ILE A 380 18.97 -27.43 23.96
CA ILE A 380 17.66 -26.92 23.50
C ILE A 380 16.70 -26.83 24.69
N PHE A 381 15.96 -25.73 24.78
CA PHE A 381 15.07 -25.42 25.90
C PHE A 381 13.59 -25.52 25.51
N TYR A 382 12.76 -26.08 26.40
CA TYR A 382 11.30 -26.17 26.22
C TYR A 382 10.56 -25.61 27.44
N ARG A 383 9.54 -24.79 27.18
CA ARG A 383 8.63 -24.24 28.19
C ARG A 383 7.35 -25.07 28.25
N ILE A 384 7.13 -25.74 29.38
CA ILE A 384 5.92 -26.53 29.63
C ILE A 384 4.99 -25.77 30.57
N SER A 385 3.67 -25.82 30.27
CA SER A 385 2.61 -25.47 31.22
C SER A 385 1.84 -26.74 31.60
N LEU A 386 1.81 -27.04 32.90
CA LEU A 386 1.14 -28.20 33.50
C LEU A 386 -0.07 -27.72 34.30
N VAL A 387 -1.27 -28.11 33.88
CA VAL A 387 -2.50 -27.93 34.65
C VAL A 387 -2.72 -29.19 35.48
N VAL A 388 -2.64 -29.05 36.80
CA VAL A 388 -2.67 -30.17 37.74
C VAL A 388 -3.83 -29.99 38.70
N ILE A 389 -4.56 -31.08 38.98
CA ILE A 389 -5.59 -31.16 40.00
C ILE A 389 -4.99 -31.82 41.23
N ASP A 390 -5.01 -31.12 42.37
CA ASP A 390 -4.73 -31.69 43.70
C ASP A 390 -6.06 -31.98 44.41
N GLU A 391 -6.31 -33.26 44.68
CA GLU A 391 -7.52 -33.75 45.38
C GLU A 391 -7.37 -33.78 46.92
N GLN A 392 -6.20 -33.44 47.47
CA GLN A 392 -5.85 -33.55 48.89
C GLN A 392 -5.20 -32.26 49.44
N ALA A 393 -5.48 -31.12 48.81
CA ALA A 393 -4.79 -29.83 49.00
C ALA A 393 -4.91 -29.18 50.40
N ASN A 394 -5.63 -29.80 51.36
CA ASN A 394 -5.70 -29.35 52.76
C ASN A 394 -4.54 -29.89 53.62
N THR A 395 -3.51 -30.49 53.01
CA THR A 395 -2.32 -31.03 53.70
C THR A 395 -1.21 -29.97 53.77
N PRO A 396 -0.84 -29.45 54.96
CA PRO A 396 -0.01 -28.24 55.09
C PRO A 396 1.49 -28.45 54.82
N ASP A 397 1.93 -29.70 54.60
CA ASP A 397 3.34 -30.10 54.44
C ASP A 397 3.62 -30.66 53.02
N ARG A 398 2.71 -30.40 52.07
CA ARG A 398 2.75 -30.98 50.71
C ARG A 398 3.42 -30.04 49.71
N ASP A 399 4.73 -30.22 49.48
CA ASP A 399 5.43 -29.54 48.39
C ASP A 399 5.16 -30.22 47.02
N ALA A 400 3.99 -29.92 46.44
CA ALA A 400 3.60 -30.39 45.11
C ALA A 400 4.58 -29.97 43.99
N LYS A 401 5.35 -28.87 44.17
CA LYS A 401 6.36 -28.42 43.20
C LYS A 401 7.50 -29.45 43.09
N THR A 402 7.99 -29.94 44.23
CA THR A 402 9.03 -30.99 44.27
C THR A 402 8.49 -32.32 43.76
N MET A 403 7.24 -32.68 44.06
CA MET A 403 6.60 -33.88 43.50
C MET A 403 6.53 -33.84 41.96
N ILE A 404 6.07 -32.73 41.38
CA ILE A 404 5.99 -32.54 39.92
C ILE A 404 7.38 -32.61 39.28
N SER A 405 8.40 -32.00 39.88
CA SER A 405 9.79 -32.07 39.38
C SER A 405 10.33 -33.51 39.38
N GLN A 406 10.06 -34.28 40.44
CA GLN A 406 10.47 -35.69 40.52
C GLN A 406 9.74 -36.57 39.50
N TRP A 407 8.42 -36.38 39.32
CA TRP A 407 7.63 -37.10 38.31
C TRP A 407 8.09 -36.80 36.87
N LEU A 408 8.32 -35.51 36.54
CA LEU A 408 8.89 -35.12 35.24
C LEU A 408 10.23 -35.83 34.99
N ASN A 409 11.15 -35.75 35.96
CA ASN A 409 12.48 -36.35 35.85
C ASN A 409 12.41 -37.87 35.66
N GLN A 410 11.57 -38.58 36.45
CA GLN A 410 11.33 -40.03 36.30
C GLN A 410 10.71 -40.40 34.96
N THR A 411 9.79 -39.57 34.44
CA THR A 411 9.10 -39.82 33.16
C THR A 411 10.09 -39.79 31.98
N PHE A 412 11.04 -38.86 31.98
CA PHE A 412 12.09 -38.80 30.96
C PHE A 412 13.29 -39.75 31.23
N GLN A 413 13.43 -40.29 32.45
CA GLN A 413 14.59 -41.11 32.85
C GLN A 413 14.73 -42.43 32.07
N ASN A 414 13.61 -43.01 31.61
CA ASN A 414 13.59 -44.23 30.81
C ASN A 414 13.56 -43.96 29.30
N TRP A 415 13.74 -42.71 28.89
CA TRP A 415 13.54 -42.28 27.51
C TRP A 415 14.86 -42.21 26.72
N ILE A 416 14.80 -42.36 25.39
CA ILE A 416 15.99 -42.44 24.53
C ILE A 416 16.74 -41.10 24.47
N TYR A 417 16.01 -40.00 24.65
CA TYR A 417 16.51 -38.63 24.58
C TYR A 417 16.86 -38.07 25.96
N ARG A 418 18.00 -37.37 26.05
CA ARG A 418 18.52 -36.80 27.30
C ARG A 418 17.82 -35.49 27.67
N VAL A 419 16.61 -35.60 28.21
CA VAL A 419 15.79 -34.48 28.68
C VAL A 419 15.86 -34.38 30.20
N TYR A 420 16.19 -33.18 30.71
CA TYR A 420 16.30 -32.88 32.13
C TYR A 420 15.31 -31.78 32.53
N VAL A 421 14.93 -31.74 33.81
CA VAL A 421 14.17 -30.62 34.40
C VAL A 421 15.15 -29.64 34.99
N ASP A 422 15.19 -28.40 34.48
CA ASP A 422 16.00 -27.33 35.06
C ASP A 422 15.29 -26.70 36.26
N SER A 423 14.06 -26.22 36.03
CA SER A 423 13.30 -25.50 37.05
C SER A 423 11.79 -25.62 36.86
N VAL A 424 11.07 -25.46 37.98
CA VAL A 424 9.60 -25.48 38.06
C VAL A 424 9.15 -24.27 38.88
N SER A 425 7.99 -23.69 38.57
CA SER A 425 7.36 -22.59 39.30
C SER A 425 5.83 -22.71 39.31
N LEU A 426 5.17 -22.16 40.32
CA LEU A 426 3.71 -22.09 40.43
C LEU A 426 3.22 -20.76 39.85
N GLN A 427 2.23 -20.79 38.96
CA GLN A 427 1.67 -19.58 38.36
C GLN A 427 0.55 -19.00 39.25
N PRO A 428 0.61 -17.71 39.66
CA PRO A 428 -0.19 -17.20 40.78
C PRO A 428 -1.70 -16.97 40.49
N ASN A 429 -2.17 -17.15 39.25
CA ASN A 429 -3.46 -16.60 38.78
C ASN A 429 -4.58 -17.64 38.51
N THR A 430 -4.42 -18.91 38.88
CA THR A 430 -5.50 -19.92 38.74
C THR A 430 -5.75 -20.68 40.04
N VAL A 431 -6.81 -20.31 40.76
CA VAL A 431 -7.39 -21.10 41.86
C VAL A 431 -8.90 -21.13 41.65
N LEU A 432 -9.45 -22.30 41.30
CA LEU A 432 -10.89 -22.49 41.11
C LEU A 432 -11.38 -23.60 42.06
N SER A 433 -11.60 -23.21 43.32
CA SER A 433 -11.83 -24.15 44.42
C SER A 433 -13.25 -24.71 44.47
N ARG A 434 -13.36 -26.03 44.63
CA ARG A 434 -14.40 -26.66 45.45
C ARG A 434 -13.74 -27.21 46.71
N ALA A 435 -14.50 -27.46 47.78
CA ALA A 435 -14.02 -27.46 49.18
C ALA A 435 -12.93 -28.50 49.58
N THR A 436 -12.49 -29.36 48.67
CA THR A 436 -11.40 -30.35 48.87
C THR A 436 -10.39 -30.40 47.73
N THR A 437 -10.63 -29.73 46.60
CA THR A 437 -9.93 -29.97 45.33
C THR A 437 -9.54 -28.66 44.67
N ILE A 438 -8.26 -28.52 44.31
CA ILE A 438 -7.71 -27.31 43.70
C ILE A 438 -7.05 -27.64 42.36
N ARG A 439 -7.50 -26.95 41.31
CA ARG A 439 -6.84 -26.93 39.99
C ARG A 439 -5.83 -25.79 39.97
N GLN A 440 -4.55 -26.12 39.77
CA GLN A 440 -3.41 -25.19 39.74
C GLN A 440 -2.68 -25.27 38.39
N THR A 441 -1.92 -24.22 38.07
CA THR A 441 -1.08 -24.19 36.85
C THR A 441 0.38 -24.00 37.25
N TYR A 442 1.22 -24.96 36.87
CA TYR A 442 2.67 -24.94 37.06
C TYR A 442 3.37 -24.69 35.73
N MET A 443 4.46 -23.93 35.74
CA MET A 443 5.36 -23.81 34.59
C MET A 443 6.65 -24.58 34.88
N ALA A 444 7.20 -25.25 33.88
CA ALA A 444 8.47 -25.95 33.96
C ALA A 444 9.36 -25.63 32.76
N LEU A 445 10.68 -25.58 32.99
CA LEU A 445 11.71 -25.46 31.97
C LEU A 445 12.42 -26.81 31.82
N LEU A 446 12.32 -27.40 30.64
CA LEU A 446 13.10 -28.60 30.29
C LEU A 446 14.33 -28.22 29.45
N LEU A 447 15.39 -29.00 29.66
CA LEU A 447 16.68 -28.92 29.01
C LEU A 447 16.92 -30.22 28.23
N TYR A 448 16.95 -30.15 26.90
CA TYR A 448 17.35 -31.27 26.04
C TYR A 448 18.81 -31.10 25.64
N LYS A 449 19.69 -31.99 26.15
CA LYS A 449 21.11 -32.02 25.75
C LYS A 449 21.25 -32.70 24.40
N ASN A 450 21.49 -31.90 23.35
CA ASN A 450 21.47 -32.37 21.97
C ASN A 450 22.86 -32.85 21.52
N THR A 451 22.89 -33.69 20.49
CA THR A 451 24.11 -34.13 19.79
C THR A 451 23.98 -34.06 18.26
N THR A 452 22.84 -33.58 17.75
CA THR A 452 22.45 -33.67 16.32
C THR A 452 21.73 -32.42 15.81
N ASP A 453 21.72 -31.32 16.56
CA ASP A 453 21.12 -29.99 16.26
C ASP A 453 19.60 -29.94 15.97
N ALA A 454 18.96 -31.09 15.73
CA ALA A 454 17.52 -31.24 15.54
C ALA A 454 16.75 -31.08 16.87
N SER A 455 15.65 -30.31 16.85
CA SER A 455 14.68 -30.22 17.93
C SER A 455 13.71 -31.40 17.90
N LEU A 456 13.37 -31.97 19.06
CA LEU A 456 12.19 -32.83 19.18
C LEU A 456 10.90 -32.05 18.89
N ALA A 457 9.91 -32.75 18.35
CA ALA A 457 8.57 -32.22 18.16
C ALA A 457 7.84 -32.07 19.50
N GLU A 458 7.18 -30.93 19.71
CA GLU A 458 6.44 -30.60 20.94
C GLU A 458 5.38 -31.67 21.29
N ALA A 459 4.73 -32.21 20.25
CA ALA A 459 3.71 -33.26 20.37
C ALA A 459 4.24 -34.58 20.95
N GLU A 460 5.49 -34.97 20.64
CA GLU A 460 6.09 -36.19 21.23
C GLU A 460 6.24 -36.03 22.75
N ILE A 461 6.71 -34.85 23.19
CA ILE A 461 6.87 -34.52 24.61
C ILE A 461 5.51 -34.46 25.31
N GLU A 462 4.47 -33.92 24.65
CA GLU A 462 3.11 -33.93 25.19
C GLU A 462 2.53 -35.34 25.33
N ASP A 463 2.62 -36.20 24.31
CA ASP A 463 2.01 -37.52 24.33
C ASP A 463 2.59 -38.43 25.44
N ILE A 464 3.88 -38.29 25.75
CA ILE A 464 4.51 -39.00 26.87
C ILE A 464 3.93 -38.53 28.20
N LEU A 465 3.85 -37.21 28.41
CA LEU A 465 3.31 -36.62 29.65
C LEU A 465 1.81 -36.95 29.81
N ARG A 466 1.07 -37.04 28.69
CA ARG A 466 -0.32 -37.53 28.65
C ARG A 466 -0.44 -39.03 28.91
N SER A 467 0.59 -39.83 28.60
CA SER A 467 0.60 -41.28 28.85
C SER A 467 0.80 -41.66 30.33
N ALA A 468 1.35 -40.75 31.14
CA ALA A 468 1.60 -40.92 32.58
C ALA A 468 0.87 -39.87 33.45
N PRO A 469 -0.48 -39.77 33.39
CA PRO A 469 -1.22 -38.65 33.98
C PRO A 469 -1.32 -38.68 35.51
N GLU A 470 -0.98 -39.80 36.16
CA GLU A 470 -0.92 -39.90 37.62
C GLU A 470 0.45 -39.43 38.13
N ILE A 471 0.49 -38.25 38.74
CA ILE A 471 1.72 -37.63 39.30
C ILE A 471 2.01 -38.19 40.70
N GLY A 472 0.98 -38.58 41.45
CA GLY A 472 1.08 -39.30 42.72
C GLY A 472 0.32 -38.66 43.88
N ASN A 473 -0.13 -39.48 44.85
CA ASN A 473 -0.91 -39.06 46.03
C ASN A 473 -2.11 -38.14 45.70
N GLY A 474 -2.83 -38.40 44.61
CA GLY A 474 -3.96 -37.55 44.19
C GLY A 474 -3.57 -36.19 43.60
N LEU A 475 -2.36 -36.06 43.05
CA LEU A 475 -2.06 -35.09 41.98
C LEU A 475 -2.29 -35.77 40.62
N ILE A 476 -3.14 -35.17 39.79
CA ILE A 476 -3.54 -35.69 38.47
C ILE A 476 -3.30 -34.60 37.42
N LEU A 477 -2.67 -34.98 36.29
CA LEU A 477 -2.50 -34.10 35.13
C LEU A 477 -3.82 -33.94 34.37
N ASP A 478 -4.39 -32.74 34.39
CA ASP A 478 -5.63 -32.36 33.70
C ASP A 478 -5.36 -31.75 32.32
N GLY A 479 -4.17 -31.16 32.14
CA GLY A 479 -3.69 -30.72 30.83
C GLY A 479 -2.21 -30.42 30.84
N VAL A 480 -1.55 -30.69 29.71
CA VAL A 480 -0.19 -30.24 29.41
C VAL A 480 -0.23 -29.43 28.12
N THR A 481 0.62 -28.40 28.05
CA THR A 481 1.07 -27.81 26.78
C THR A 481 2.59 -27.67 26.78
N VAL A 482 3.24 -28.10 25.70
CA VAL A 482 4.69 -27.95 25.49
C VAL A 482 4.92 -26.91 24.41
N ASN A 483 5.88 -26.01 24.61
CA ASN A 483 6.33 -25.05 23.62
C ASN A 483 7.87 -25.12 23.56
N LEU A 484 8.45 -25.11 22.37
CA LEU A 484 9.86 -24.79 22.18
C LEU A 484 10.13 -23.37 22.74
N MET A 485 11.31 -23.15 23.35
CA MET A 485 11.68 -21.81 23.80
C MET A 485 11.80 -20.87 22.60
N GLU A 486 11.19 -19.69 22.72
CA GLU A 486 11.24 -18.64 21.70
C GLU A 486 12.70 -18.18 21.43
N ASN A 487 12.98 -17.74 20.20
CA ASN A 487 14.26 -17.12 19.86
C ASN A 487 14.25 -15.65 20.23
N CYS A 488 15.41 -15.12 20.65
CA CYS A 488 15.59 -13.67 20.71
C CYS A 488 15.51 -13.10 19.30
N GLN A 489 14.47 -12.29 19.05
CA GLN A 489 14.15 -11.73 17.75
C GLN A 489 15.24 -10.76 17.26
N ALA A 490 15.34 -10.59 15.94
CA ALA A 490 16.27 -9.61 15.37
C ALA A 490 15.92 -8.19 15.82
N GLU A 491 16.91 -7.44 16.30
CA GLU A 491 16.72 -6.12 16.92
C GLU A 491 17.90 -5.19 16.57
N GLU A 492 17.61 -3.94 16.22
CA GLU A 492 18.64 -2.89 16.11
C GLU A 492 18.70 -2.11 17.42
N PHE A 493 19.73 -2.37 18.25
CA PHE A 493 19.93 -1.66 19.50
C PHE A 493 21.40 -1.68 19.96
N PRO A 494 22.07 -0.51 20.10
CA PRO A 494 21.64 0.81 19.61
C PRO A 494 21.66 0.90 18.08
N PHE A 495 21.41 2.09 17.52
CA PHE A 495 21.49 2.38 16.08
C PHE A 495 22.82 1.90 15.46
N HIS A 496 22.76 1.37 14.23
CA HIS A 496 23.81 0.59 13.52
C HIS A 496 24.14 -0.80 14.10
N TYR A 497 23.79 -1.12 15.35
CA TYR A 497 24.07 -2.43 15.97
C TYR A 497 22.89 -3.40 15.79
N ARG A 498 22.85 -4.07 14.63
CA ARG A 498 21.81 -5.06 14.27
C ARG A 498 22.13 -6.47 14.72
N TRP A 499 21.40 -6.95 15.73
CA TRP A 499 21.50 -8.30 16.25
C TRP A 499 20.62 -9.26 15.43
N PRO A 500 21.15 -10.37 14.90
CA PRO A 500 20.37 -11.35 14.16
C PRO A 500 19.51 -12.20 15.10
N GLU A 501 18.41 -12.78 14.60
CA GLU A 501 17.61 -13.74 15.37
C GLU A 501 18.50 -14.87 15.91
N SER A 502 18.37 -15.19 17.19
CA SER A 502 19.29 -16.07 17.90
C SER A 502 18.59 -17.01 18.87
N ARG A 503 19.06 -18.25 18.93
CA ARG A 503 18.59 -19.25 19.89
C ARG A 503 18.95 -18.83 21.34
N PRO A 504 18.21 -19.29 22.36
CA PRO A 504 18.58 -19.11 23.76
C PRO A 504 20.02 -19.56 24.07
N THR A 505 20.67 -18.87 25.00
CA THR A 505 22.09 -19.01 25.42
C THR A 505 23.15 -18.61 24.39
N VAL A 506 22.79 -18.35 23.13
CA VAL A 506 23.75 -17.90 22.10
C VAL A 506 24.23 -16.47 22.37
N THR A 507 25.55 -16.27 22.29
CA THR A 507 26.19 -14.95 22.16
C THR A 507 26.45 -14.66 20.68
N GLN A 508 25.93 -13.55 20.17
CA GLN A 508 26.25 -13.03 18.84
C GLN A 508 27.38 -12.01 18.92
N TYR A 509 28.12 -11.89 17.82
CA TYR A 509 29.16 -10.88 17.60
C TYR A 509 28.87 -10.11 16.31
N ILE A 510 29.01 -8.79 16.37
CA ILE A 510 28.86 -7.87 15.23
C ILE A 510 29.94 -6.79 15.30
N PRO A 511 30.39 -6.21 14.17
CA PRO A 511 31.42 -5.17 14.17
C PRO A 511 31.03 -3.97 15.03
N CYS A 512 32.02 -3.37 15.69
CA CYS A 512 31.86 -2.06 16.30
C CYS A 512 31.64 -0.99 15.21
N PHE A 513 30.56 -0.23 15.32
CA PHE A 513 30.39 1.00 14.55
C PHE A 513 31.23 2.14 15.16
N PRO A 514 32.02 2.90 14.37
CA PRO A 514 32.17 2.79 12.92
C PRO A 514 33.38 1.95 12.45
N TYR A 515 34.27 1.52 13.34
CA TYR A 515 35.53 0.85 13.00
C TYR A 515 35.45 -0.66 13.28
N LYS A 516 35.46 -1.49 12.23
CA LYS A 516 35.29 -2.96 12.31
C LYS A 516 36.46 -3.73 12.98
N GLU A 517 37.40 -3.04 13.63
CA GLU A 517 38.59 -3.64 14.29
C GLU A 517 38.25 -4.58 15.44
N GLN A 518 37.17 -4.29 16.16
CA GLN A 518 36.68 -5.07 17.29
C GLN A 518 35.18 -5.32 17.15
N ASN A 519 34.68 -6.30 17.90
CA ASN A 519 33.28 -6.70 17.88
C ASN A 519 32.56 -6.29 19.17
N ALA A 520 31.33 -5.80 19.03
CA ALA A 520 30.36 -5.82 20.12
C ALA A 520 29.81 -7.23 20.31
N SER A 521 29.35 -7.55 21.53
CA SER A 521 28.68 -8.84 21.81
C SER A 521 27.36 -8.67 22.55
N ARG A 522 26.44 -9.61 22.36
CA ARG A 522 25.13 -9.63 23.06
C ARG A 522 24.65 -11.07 23.17
N THR A 523 24.03 -11.41 24.30
CA THR A 523 23.64 -12.79 24.60
C THR A 523 22.12 -12.90 24.74
N CYS A 524 21.54 -13.92 24.12
CA CYS A 524 20.14 -14.28 24.34
C CYS A 524 20.02 -15.07 25.66
N MET A 525 19.45 -14.47 26.71
CA MET A 525 19.29 -15.11 28.02
C MET A 525 17.86 -15.57 28.26
N ILE A 526 17.69 -16.56 29.15
CA ILE A 526 16.37 -17.05 29.58
C ILE A 526 16.01 -16.41 30.92
N SER A 527 14.84 -15.78 30.98
CA SER A 527 14.32 -15.22 32.23
C SER A 527 13.81 -16.33 33.16
N GLN A 528 14.40 -16.43 34.34
CA GLN A 528 14.03 -17.41 35.38
C GLN A 528 12.65 -17.19 36.00
N TYR A 529 11.98 -16.06 35.72
CA TYR A 529 10.69 -15.70 36.31
C TYR A 529 9.46 -16.15 35.50
N ASN A 530 9.61 -16.22 34.16
CA ASN A 530 8.51 -16.51 33.23
C ASN A 530 8.92 -17.47 32.09
N TYR A 531 10.17 -17.94 32.07
CA TYR A 531 10.74 -18.83 31.06
C TYR A 531 10.53 -18.31 29.63
N THR A 532 10.99 -17.09 29.39
CA THR A 532 11.07 -16.49 28.05
C THR A 532 12.50 -16.06 27.72
N SER A 533 12.86 -16.14 26.44
CA SER A 533 14.07 -15.54 25.88
C SER A 533 14.03 -14.01 25.94
N TYR A 534 15.14 -13.36 26.27
CA TYR A 534 15.32 -11.92 26.14
C TYR A 534 16.78 -11.57 25.84
N TRP A 535 17.00 -10.47 25.12
CA TRP A 535 18.35 -9.96 24.89
C TRP A 535 18.92 -9.26 26.13
N THR A 536 20.19 -9.53 26.45
CA THR A 536 20.95 -8.70 27.39
C THR A 536 21.16 -7.28 26.83
N LEU A 537 21.69 -6.37 27.67
CA LEU A 537 22.36 -5.18 27.13
C LEU A 537 23.55 -5.62 26.26
N PRO A 538 23.84 -4.93 25.14
CA PRO A 538 25.01 -5.21 24.32
C PRO A 538 26.28 -4.72 25.01
N ASP A 539 27.28 -5.59 25.13
CA ASP A 539 28.63 -5.18 25.52
C ASP A 539 29.32 -4.50 24.35
N ARG A 540 29.77 -3.27 24.61
CA ARG A 540 30.49 -2.38 23.70
C ARG A 540 31.70 -1.76 24.39
N GLY A 541 32.19 -2.33 25.50
CA GLY A 541 33.37 -1.82 26.23
C GLY A 541 34.63 -1.75 25.38
N ASN A 542 34.69 -2.57 24.33
CA ASN A 542 35.77 -2.62 23.33
C ASN A 542 35.53 -1.70 22.10
N CYS A 543 34.38 -1.03 21.98
CA CYS A 543 34.04 -0.23 20.80
C CYS A 543 34.46 1.24 20.92
N THR A 544 35.09 1.74 19.86
CA THR A 544 35.61 3.11 19.72
C THR A 544 34.66 4.01 18.92
N ASN A 545 34.26 5.16 19.48
CA ASN A 545 33.40 6.14 18.79
C ASN A 545 34.15 6.93 17.68
N ILE A 546 33.41 7.54 16.74
CA ILE A 546 33.92 8.43 15.68
C ILE A 546 34.93 9.46 16.23
N THR A 547 34.64 10.06 17.38
CA THR A 547 35.48 11.11 18.01
C THR A 547 36.81 10.63 18.56
N SER A 548 36.97 9.33 18.82
CA SER A 548 38.12 8.77 19.55
C SER A 548 39.40 8.64 18.71
N ILE A 549 39.30 8.63 17.38
CA ILE A 549 40.48 8.63 16.50
C ILE A 549 41.17 10.00 16.56
N SER A 550 42.47 10.03 16.84
CA SER A 550 43.26 11.28 16.83
C SER A 550 43.85 11.50 15.43
N VAL A 551 43.73 12.71 14.89
CA VAL A 551 44.18 13.00 13.51
C VAL A 551 45.62 13.52 13.51
N SER A 552 46.47 12.91 12.68
CA SER A 552 47.84 13.33 12.40
C SER A 552 48.01 13.73 10.93
N GLN A 553 49.21 14.13 10.50
CA GLN A 553 49.46 14.42 9.10
C GLN A 553 49.49 13.14 8.23
N GLU A 554 49.82 12.02 8.85
CA GLU A 554 50.04 10.72 8.22
C GLU A 554 48.74 9.95 8.04
N ASN A 555 47.86 9.93 9.06
CA ASN A 555 46.60 9.17 9.01
C ASN A 555 45.42 9.95 8.39
N ALA A 556 45.55 11.27 8.14
CA ALA A 556 44.44 12.11 7.67
C ALA A 556 43.74 11.59 6.41
N MET A 557 44.45 10.93 5.48
CA MET A 557 43.83 10.34 4.30
C MET A 557 42.94 9.15 4.65
N GLU A 558 43.42 8.25 5.49
CA GLU A 558 42.69 7.05 5.93
C GLU A 558 41.43 7.42 6.72
N VAL A 559 41.56 8.37 7.66
CA VAL A 559 40.44 8.94 8.42
C VAL A 559 39.42 9.60 7.48
N ALA A 560 39.86 10.33 6.45
CA ALA A 560 38.93 10.94 5.48
C ALA A 560 38.17 9.89 4.66
N VAL A 561 38.83 8.82 4.20
CA VAL A 561 38.20 7.73 3.45
C VAL A 561 37.14 7.03 4.31
N GLN A 562 37.49 6.66 5.54
CA GLN A 562 36.54 6.04 6.48
C GLN A 562 35.32 6.95 6.74
N LEU A 563 35.52 8.26 6.94
CA LEU A 563 34.41 9.21 7.13
C LEU A 563 33.56 9.40 5.87
N ALA A 564 34.11 9.22 4.66
CA ALA A 564 33.35 9.25 3.42
C ALA A 564 32.40 8.04 3.31
N ASP A 565 32.91 6.83 3.62
CA ASP A 565 32.08 5.62 3.65
C ASP A 565 30.99 5.68 4.73
N ILE A 566 31.34 6.14 5.94
CA ILE A 566 30.37 6.33 7.05
C ILE A 566 29.24 7.30 6.62
N THR A 567 29.56 8.40 5.93
CA THR A 567 28.55 9.39 5.50
C THR A 567 27.71 8.99 4.29
N ASN A 568 28.01 7.89 3.59
CA ASN A 568 27.08 7.34 2.59
C ASN A 568 25.81 6.74 3.24
N ASN A 569 25.81 6.52 4.56
CA ASN A 569 24.66 6.01 5.33
C ASN A 569 23.68 7.11 5.78
N GLU A 570 22.48 6.68 6.20
CA GLU A 570 21.61 7.52 7.01
C GLU A 570 22.17 7.64 8.44
N LEU A 571 22.80 8.78 8.72
CA LEU A 571 23.39 9.08 10.04
C LEU A 571 22.41 9.81 10.96
N SER A 572 22.52 9.53 12.26
CA SER A 572 21.82 10.30 13.29
C SER A 572 22.36 11.72 13.42
N LYS A 573 21.58 12.62 14.03
CA LYS A 573 21.92 14.03 14.26
C LYS A 573 23.25 14.18 15.01
N GLU A 574 23.44 13.36 16.04
CA GLU A 574 24.61 13.35 16.92
C GLU A 574 25.84 12.71 16.26
N GLU A 575 25.67 11.87 15.24
CA GLU A 575 26.78 11.34 14.42
C GLU A 575 27.24 12.35 13.37
N VAL A 576 26.31 13.05 12.70
CA VAL A 576 26.64 14.11 11.73
C VAL A 576 27.48 15.22 12.38
N THR A 577 27.15 15.65 13.60
CA THR A 577 27.95 16.67 14.30
C THR A 577 29.33 16.16 14.71
N GLN A 578 29.45 14.88 15.11
CA GLN A 578 30.75 14.24 15.38
C GLN A 578 31.62 14.12 14.12
N VAL A 579 31.05 13.71 12.98
CA VAL A 579 31.76 13.64 11.69
C VAL A 579 32.25 15.04 11.29
N VAL A 580 31.37 16.04 11.28
CA VAL A 580 31.72 17.41 10.87
C VAL A 580 32.76 18.03 11.81
N PHE A 581 32.70 17.74 13.12
CA PHE A 581 33.75 18.13 14.06
C PHE A 581 35.10 17.47 13.73
N LYS A 582 35.11 16.15 13.45
CA LYS A 582 36.34 15.41 13.10
C LYS A 582 36.92 15.86 11.75
N VAL A 583 36.07 16.21 10.77
CA VAL A 583 36.49 16.84 9.50
C VAL A 583 37.12 18.21 9.75
N ASN A 584 36.56 19.04 10.62
CA ASN A 584 37.18 20.31 11.01
C ASN A 584 38.54 20.08 11.69
N GLU A 585 38.65 19.15 12.64
CA GLU A 585 39.94 18.76 13.26
C GLU A 585 40.98 18.34 12.21
N LEU A 586 40.60 17.48 11.27
CA LEU A 586 41.42 17.02 10.16
C LEU A 586 41.89 18.17 9.26
N VAL A 587 40.97 19.05 8.84
CA VAL A 587 41.29 20.23 8.02
C VAL A 587 42.15 21.24 8.79
N ASN A 588 42.03 21.31 10.13
CA ASN A 588 42.91 22.14 10.96
C ASN A 588 44.36 21.62 10.94
N ILE A 589 44.56 20.32 11.14
CA ILE A 589 45.87 19.70 11.32
C ILE A 589 46.58 19.46 9.96
N ALA A 590 45.94 18.73 9.03
CA ALA A 590 46.62 18.22 7.84
C ALA A 590 46.93 19.29 6.78
N LYS A 591 48.05 19.12 6.05
CA LYS A 591 48.25 19.70 4.72
C LYS A 591 47.22 19.12 3.75
N ILE A 592 46.61 19.97 2.94
CA ILE A 592 45.51 19.61 2.06
C ILE A 592 46.01 19.57 0.61
N ASN A 593 46.03 18.38 0.02
CA ASN A 593 46.24 18.19 -1.42
C ASN A 593 44.89 17.94 -2.13
N ALA A 594 44.89 17.91 -3.47
CA ALA A 594 43.67 17.71 -4.26
C ALA A 594 42.89 16.43 -3.91
N THR A 595 43.60 15.31 -3.66
CA THR A 595 42.97 14.04 -3.26
C THR A 595 42.26 14.13 -1.90
N LEU A 596 42.93 14.69 -0.88
CA LEU A 596 42.35 14.81 0.46
C LEU A 596 41.17 15.80 0.46
N ALA A 597 41.29 16.88 -0.30
CA ALA A 597 40.21 17.84 -0.49
C ALA A 597 39.00 17.22 -1.20
N SER A 598 39.20 16.35 -2.20
CA SER A 598 38.10 15.62 -2.88
C SER A 598 37.35 14.69 -1.92
N THR A 599 38.07 13.92 -1.10
CA THR A 599 37.45 13.07 -0.07
C THR A 599 36.66 13.91 0.93
N VAL A 600 37.24 15.00 1.46
CA VAL A 600 36.55 15.92 2.39
C VAL A 600 35.33 16.59 1.74
N LEU A 601 35.41 16.96 0.46
CA LEU A 601 34.26 17.53 -0.28
C LEU A 601 33.11 16.53 -0.42
N THR A 602 33.43 15.23 -0.53
CA THR A 602 32.44 14.15 -0.58
C THR A 602 31.76 13.97 0.77
N ILE A 603 32.50 13.98 1.89
CA ILE A 603 31.93 13.92 3.25
C ILE A 603 30.92 15.05 3.47
N ILE A 604 31.29 16.30 3.15
CA ILE A 604 30.37 17.45 3.30
C ILE A 604 29.20 17.39 2.31
N SER A 605 29.42 16.93 1.07
CA SER A 605 28.36 16.69 0.08
C SER A 605 27.33 15.67 0.57
N ASN A 606 27.77 14.62 1.29
CA ASN A 606 26.89 13.62 1.90
C ASN A 606 26.09 14.21 3.07
N VAL A 607 26.73 14.98 3.96
CA VAL A 607 26.05 15.70 5.05
C VAL A 607 24.96 16.66 4.53
N MET A 608 25.12 17.21 3.32
CA MET A 608 24.08 18.01 2.64
C MET A 608 22.84 17.21 2.16
N ILE A 609 22.81 15.89 2.37
CA ILE A 609 21.63 15.02 2.15
C ILE A 609 20.96 14.63 3.48
N SER A 610 21.66 14.71 4.62
CA SER A 610 21.17 14.35 5.95
C SER A 610 19.97 15.20 6.44
N SER A 611 19.35 14.80 7.55
CA SER A 611 18.17 15.49 8.08
C SER A 611 18.40 16.96 8.42
N ASN A 612 17.38 17.81 8.23
CA ASN A 612 17.46 19.25 8.49
C ASN A 612 17.93 19.60 9.92
N ALA A 613 17.57 18.79 10.92
CA ALA A 613 17.98 19.00 12.31
C ALA A 613 19.49 18.73 12.52
N ALA A 614 20.04 17.72 11.84
CA ALA A 614 21.48 17.43 11.81
C ALA A 614 22.27 18.53 11.09
N GLN A 615 21.72 19.04 9.98
CA GLN A 615 22.32 20.12 9.21
C GLN A 615 22.32 21.46 9.96
N LYS A 616 21.24 21.82 10.69
CA LYS A 616 21.24 23.06 11.50
C LYS A 616 22.39 23.09 12.50
N GLU A 617 22.61 22.01 13.26
CA GLU A 617 23.62 21.97 14.33
C GLU A 617 25.06 21.87 13.79
N SER A 618 25.26 21.23 12.62
CA SER A 618 26.59 21.07 12.01
C SER A 618 26.98 22.18 11.03
N SER A 619 26.02 22.97 10.54
CA SER A 619 26.16 24.00 9.49
C SER A 619 27.40 24.88 9.62
N GLU A 620 27.52 25.61 10.72
CA GLU A 620 28.58 26.59 10.94
C GLU A 620 29.98 25.94 10.92
N THR A 621 30.11 24.75 11.51
CA THR A 621 31.38 24.00 11.53
C THR A 621 31.70 23.40 10.16
N ALA A 622 30.69 22.90 9.43
CA ALA A 622 30.86 22.40 8.07
C ALA A 622 31.32 23.49 7.10
N LEU A 623 30.68 24.66 7.12
CA LEU A 623 31.03 25.79 6.27
C LEU A 623 32.43 26.32 6.59
N LYS A 624 32.77 26.49 7.88
CA LYS A 624 34.11 26.90 8.32
C LYS A 624 35.19 25.86 7.95
N ALA A 625 34.87 24.56 7.98
CA ALA A 625 35.80 23.51 7.55
C ALA A 625 36.05 23.58 6.04
N VAL A 626 35.01 23.77 5.21
CA VAL A 626 35.18 23.97 3.75
C VAL A 626 35.99 25.23 3.48
N ASP A 627 35.62 26.39 4.03
CA ASP A 627 36.37 27.65 3.85
C ASP A 627 37.85 27.50 4.18
N LYS A 628 38.16 26.85 5.31
CA LYS A 628 39.55 26.62 5.74
C LYS A 628 40.29 25.60 4.88
N MET A 629 39.61 24.59 4.35
CA MET A 629 40.18 23.63 3.40
C MET A 629 40.61 24.34 2.10
N VAL A 630 39.74 25.18 1.55
CA VAL A 630 40.01 25.92 0.29
C VAL A 630 41.10 26.98 0.48
N GLN A 631 41.23 27.56 1.67
CA GLN A 631 42.39 28.40 2.01
C GLN A 631 43.70 27.61 2.13
N LYS A 632 43.66 26.38 2.70
CA LYS A 632 44.85 25.55 2.96
C LYS A 632 45.31 24.69 1.77
N ILE A 633 44.52 24.57 0.70
CA ILE A 633 44.86 23.65 -0.40
C ILE A 633 46.15 24.04 -1.14
N GLU A 634 47.02 23.05 -1.31
CA GLU A 634 48.25 23.08 -2.11
C GLU A 634 47.90 22.53 -3.51
N PHE A 635 48.23 23.28 -4.58
CA PHE A 635 47.92 22.91 -5.97
C PHE A 635 48.98 23.43 -6.96
N ASP A 636 49.28 22.63 -7.98
CA ASP A 636 50.26 22.95 -9.02
C ASP A 636 49.55 23.33 -10.33
N GLY A 637 49.52 24.63 -10.66
CA GLY A 637 48.92 25.13 -11.90
C GLY A 637 48.27 26.51 -11.75
N PRO A 638 47.63 27.03 -12.82
CA PRO A 638 46.89 28.30 -12.79
C PRO A 638 45.53 28.18 -12.09
N LEU A 639 44.93 26.98 -12.10
CA LEU A 639 43.64 26.68 -11.48
C LEU A 639 43.57 25.22 -11.01
N LEU A 640 42.69 24.95 -10.05
CA LEU A 640 42.28 23.62 -9.60
C LEU A 640 40.77 23.62 -9.34
N THR A 641 40.07 22.64 -9.90
CA THR A 641 38.64 22.39 -9.66
C THR A 641 38.47 21.03 -8.99
N ILE A 642 37.60 20.96 -7.98
CA ILE A 642 37.22 19.73 -7.28
C ILE A 642 35.69 19.69 -7.24
N THR A 643 35.12 18.59 -7.73
CA THR A 643 33.68 18.38 -7.80
C THR A 643 33.23 17.27 -6.86
N SER A 644 31.96 17.32 -6.50
CA SER A 644 31.20 16.24 -5.87
C SER A 644 29.71 16.47 -6.13
N LYS A 645 28.89 15.43 -5.94
CA LYS A 645 27.44 15.43 -6.21
C LYS A 645 26.67 16.69 -5.77
N ASN A 646 26.99 17.27 -4.60
CA ASN A 646 26.27 18.45 -4.07
C ASN A 646 27.12 19.73 -3.94
N LEU A 647 28.44 19.66 -4.17
CA LEU A 647 29.37 20.77 -3.95
C LEU A 647 30.48 20.79 -5.00
N ALA A 648 30.73 21.93 -5.63
CA ALA A 648 31.94 22.16 -6.41
C ALA A 648 32.76 23.29 -5.80
N VAL A 649 34.08 23.13 -5.83
CA VAL A 649 35.07 24.10 -5.36
C VAL A 649 36.06 24.38 -6.48
N GLY A 650 36.38 25.65 -6.68
CA GLY A 650 37.38 26.11 -7.63
C GLY A 650 38.38 27.04 -6.95
N VAL A 651 39.66 26.93 -7.29
CA VAL A 651 40.71 27.84 -6.84
C VAL A 651 41.55 28.26 -8.04
N SER A 652 41.81 29.55 -8.19
CA SER A 652 42.69 30.10 -9.23
C SER A 652 43.79 30.96 -8.62
N ALA A 653 45.00 30.88 -9.17
CA ALA A 653 46.15 31.69 -8.77
C ALA A 653 46.01 33.14 -9.27
N LEU A 654 46.01 34.11 -8.37
CA LEU A 654 45.84 35.53 -8.71
C LEU A 654 47.19 36.26 -8.80
N ASN A 655 47.47 36.87 -9.94
CA ASN A 655 48.55 37.82 -10.11
C ASN A 655 48.03 39.27 -9.99
N ILE A 656 48.34 39.92 -8.86
CA ILE A 656 47.92 41.29 -8.54
C ILE A 656 48.28 42.30 -9.65
N SER A 657 49.43 42.13 -10.32
CA SER A 657 49.94 43.13 -11.28
C SER A 657 49.26 43.10 -12.65
N ASN A 658 48.38 42.13 -12.93
CA ASN A 658 47.72 41.95 -14.22
C ASN A 658 46.23 41.57 -14.09
N PHE A 659 45.62 41.89 -12.94
CA PHE A 659 44.20 41.61 -12.71
C PHE A 659 43.32 42.65 -13.42
N ASN A 660 42.48 42.22 -14.36
CA ASN A 660 41.60 43.07 -15.17
C ASN A 660 40.13 42.64 -15.04
N GLY A 661 39.75 42.13 -13.86
CA GLY A 661 38.48 41.43 -13.65
C GLY A 661 38.53 39.96 -14.11
N THR A 662 37.61 39.15 -13.58
CA THR A 662 37.49 37.71 -13.90
C THR A 662 36.04 37.26 -13.72
N THR A 663 35.56 36.38 -14.59
CA THR A 663 34.22 35.78 -14.52
C THR A 663 34.33 34.27 -14.33
N PHE A 664 33.56 33.73 -13.39
CA PHE A 664 33.45 32.31 -13.08
C PHE A 664 32.02 31.87 -13.35
N SER A 665 31.81 30.66 -13.88
CA SER A 665 30.48 30.09 -14.05
C SER A 665 30.38 28.63 -13.61
N ALA A 666 29.31 28.30 -12.89
CA ALA A 666 29.02 26.95 -12.44
C ALA A 666 27.86 26.36 -13.25
N PHE A 667 28.01 25.14 -13.75
CA PHE A 667 27.03 24.47 -14.62
C PHE A 667 27.02 22.96 -14.38
N ILE A 668 26.03 22.24 -14.92
CA ILE A 668 26.00 20.77 -14.94
C ILE A 668 25.99 20.33 -16.41
N ALA A 669 26.98 19.52 -16.82
CA ALA A 669 27.08 19.00 -18.18
C ALA A 669 25.96 17.99 -18.48
N THR A 670 25.47 17.91 -19.72
CA THR A 670 24.29 17.10 -20.10
C THR A 670 24.38 15.60 -19.79
N ASN A 671 25.60 15.09 -19.60
CA ASN A 671 25.88 13.67 -19.36
C ASN A 671 26.44 13.44 -17.93
N SER A 672 26.40 14.45 -17.05
CA SER A 672 26.93 14.41 -15.68
C SER A 672 25.83 14.70 -14.66
N THR A 673 25.96 14.15 -13.46
CA THR A 673 25.17 14.55 -12.28
C THR A 673 25.92 15.52 -11.36
N GLU A 674 27.19 15.79 -11.62
CA GLU A 674 28.01 16.69 -10.81
C GLU A 674 28.12 18.10 -11.43
N PRO A 675 28.07 19.17 -10.59
CA PRO A 675 28.38 20.52 -11.00
C PRO A 675 29.88 20.70 -11.31
N GLN A 676 30.17 21.43 -12.39
CA GLN A 676 31.50 21.84 -12.83
C GLN A 676 31.62 23.36 -12.80
N ILE A 677 32.87 23.86 -12.80
CA ILE A 677 33.19 25.29 -12.73
C ILE A 677 34.10 25.65 -13.91
N ASP A 678 33.68 26.63 -14.71
CA ASP A 678 34.49 27.32 -15.71
C ASP A 678 35.05 28.64 -15.13
N PHE A 679 36.25 29.00 -15.58
CA PHE A 679 37.08 30.13 -15.16
C PHE A 679 37.33 31.12 -16.30
N GLU A 680 37.01 30.77 -17.55
CA GLU A 680 37.31 31.59 -18.73
C GLU A 680 36.06 32.18 -19.39
N SER A 681 34.88 31.58 -19.22
CA SER A 681 33.65 32.03 -19.89
C SER A 681 32.34 31.88 -19.08
N GLU A 682 31.25 32.43 -19.61
CA GLU A 682 29.89 32.12 -19.18
C GLU A 682 29.44 30.80 -19.85
N ALA A 683 29.48 29.70 -19.11
CA ALA A 683 29.12 28.38 -19.61
C ALA A 683 27.65 28.32 -20.06
N GLN A 684 27.38 27.57 -21.14
CA GLN A 684 26.06 27.46 -21.72
C GLN A 684 25.07 26.79 -20.74
N ASN A 685 24.08 27.56 -20.28
CA ASN A 685 23.15 27.20 -19.18
C ASN A 685 23.81 27.17 -17.78
N ALA A 686 24.69 28.13 -17.47
CA ALA A 686 25.18 28.34 -16.11
C ALA A 686 24.05 28.47 -15.07
N LEU A 687 24.24 27.81 -13.93
CA LEU A 687 23.39 27.83 -12.74
C LEU A 687 23.79 28.95 -11.76
N ALA A 688 25.06 29.35 -11.78
CA ALA A 688 25.57 30.55 -11.12
C ALA A 688 26.72 31.15 -11.94
N VAL A 689 26.85 32.48 -11.93
CA VAL A 689 27.93 33.25 -12.56
C VAL A 689 28.37 34.33 -11.59
N VAL A 690 29.68 34.50 -11.38
CA VAL A 690 30.24 35.57 -10.54
C VAL A 690 31.27 36.34 -11.35
N THR A 691 31.08 37.64 -11.49
CA THR A 691 31.99 38.56 -12.19
C THR A 691 32.61 39.53 -11.19
N LEU A 692 33.91 39.41 -10.99
CA LEU A 692 34.70 40.30 -10.13
C LEU A 692 35.13 41.55 -10.92
N PRO A 693 34.93 42.77 -10.40
CA PRO A 693 35.28 44.01 -11.10
C PRO A 693 36.80 44.22 -11.14
N PRO A 694 37.36 44.89 -12.17
CA PRO A 694 38.80 45.16 -12.25
C PRO A 694 39.37 45.94 -11.05
N THR A 695 38.55 46.79 -10.43
CA THR A 695 38.91 47.65 -9.29
C THR A 695 38.98 46.91 -7.94
N LEU A 696 38.67 45.61 -7.89
CA LEU A 696 38.57 44.79 -6.67
C LEU A 696 39.73 44.96 -5.67
N LEU A 697 40.96 45.08 -6.19
CA LEU A 697 42.19 45.12 -5.38
C LEU A 697 42.69 46.55 -5.12
N GLN A 698 42.06 47.57 -5.73
CA GLN A 698 42.60 48.93 -5.82
C GLN A 698 42.67 49.67 -4.47
N ASN A 699 41.88 49.25 -3.48
CA ASN A 699 41.79 49.86 -2.15
C ASN A 699 42.51 49.03 -1.05
N LEU A 700 43.31 48.03 -1.43
CA LEU A 700 43.99 47.14 -0.48
C LEU A 700 45.37 47.68 -0.05
N SER A 701 45.58 47.82 1.26
CA SER A 701 46.89 48.17 1.83
C SER A 701 47.93 47.08 1.58
N ASN A 702 49.18 47.46 1.24
CA ASN A 702 50.33 46.58 0.93
C ASN A 702 50.69 45.50 1.98
N SER A 703 50.05 45.49 3.15
CA SER A 703 50.13 44.40 4.13
C SER A 703 49.41 43.11 3.69
N HIS A 704 48.42 43.21 2.79
CA HIS A 704 47.53 42.10 2.44
C HIS A 704 48.05 41.33 1.21
N ARG A 705 48.74 40.21 1.45
CA ARG A 705 49.23 39.31 0.38
C ARG A 705 48.11 38.42 -0.18
N VAL A 706 47.31 38.98 -1.10
CA VAL A 706 46.37 38.22 -1.92
C VAL A 706 47.15 37.33 -2.90
N SER A 707 46.75 36.06 -3.06
CA SER A 707 47.45 35.08 -3.91
C SER A 707 46.52 34.13 -4.68
N ARG A 708 45.26 34.02 -4.29
CA ARG A 708 44.27 33.14 -4.93
C ARG A 708 42.88 33.75 -4.90
N ILE A 709 42.06 33.44 -5.90
CA ILE A 709 40.60 33.55 -5.85
C ILE A 709 40.06 32.15 -5.54
N ASN A 710 39.15 32.07 -4.58
CA ASN A 710 38.39 30.88 -4.24
C ASN A 710 36.96 31.07 -4.76
N PHE A 711 36.35 30.01 -5.31
CA PHE A 711 34.96 29.94 -5.73
C PHE A 711 34.32 28.65 -5.19
N MET A 712 33.06 28.70 -4.78
CA MET A 712 32.31 27.51 -4.35
C MET A 712 30.87 27.57 -4.84
N PHE A 713 30.32 26.44 -5.27
CA PHE A 713 28.93 26.28 -5.70
C PHE A 713 28.27 25.13 -4.94
N PHE A 714 27.24 25.46 -4.16
CA PHE A 714 26.44 24.51 -3.38
C PHE A 714 25.13 24.22 -4.14
N SER A 715 24.96 22.97 -4.63
CA SER A 715 23.73 22.56 -5.32
C SER A 715 22.57 22.32 -4.34
N LYS A 716 22.89 22.17 -3.05
CA LYS A 716 21.94 21.99 -1.94
C LYS A 716 22.05 23.12 -0.92
N THR A 717 20.91 23.56 -0.43
CA THR A 717 20.75 24.67 0.52
C THR A 717 20.80 24.24 1.99
N GLY A 718 20.99 22.94 2.28
CA GLY A 718 20.79 22.33 3.60
C GLY A 718 21.61 22.93 4.74
N LEU A 719 22.84 23.42 4.48
CA LEU A 719 23.68 24.04 5.51
C LEU A 719 23.28 25.50 5.81
N PHE A 720 22.48 26.16 4.97
CA PHE A 720 22.14 27.58 5.07
C PHE A 720 20.72 27.82 5.60
N GLN A 721 20.29 26.98 6.55
CA GLN A 721 18.96 27.02 7.15
C GLN A 721 18.86 28.07 8.25
N HIS A 722 17.87 28.96 8.14
CA HIS A 722 17.55 29.96 9.17
C HIS A 722 16.16 29.69 9.76
N PHE A 723 16.13 29.01 10.92
CA PHE A 723 14.91 28.76 11.69
C PHE A 723 15.11 29.03 13.18
N GLY A 724 14.50 30.12 13.66
CA GLY A 724 14.32 30.45 15.07
C GLY A 724 12.92 31.05 15.26
N SER A 725 12.13 30.49 16.17
CA SER A 725 10.70 30.82 16.36
C SER A 725 10.42 32.25 16.84
N PHE A 726 11.46 33.03 17.14
CA PHE A 726 11.37 34.43 17.53
C PHE A 726 11.56 35.40 16.34
N MET A 727 12.27 34.98 15.28
CA MET A 727 12.68 35.82 14.14
C MET A 727 11.88 35.58 12.85
N ASP A 728 10.82 34.79 12.90
CA ASP A 728 9.79 34.69 11.83
C ASP A 728 9.07 36.05 11.57
N ARG A 729 9.32 37.05 12.42
CA ARG A 729 8.96 38.46 12.24
C ARG A 729 9.89 39.24 11.30
N GLN A 730 11.13 38.80 11.08
CA GLN A 730 12.17 39.58 10.38
C GLN A 730 12.38 39.08 8.93
N SER A 731 12.24 37.77 8.68
CA SER A 731 12.33 37.15 7.34
C SER A 731 11.09 37.39 6.46
N ASN A 732 9.98 37.88 7.03
CA ASN A 732 8.70 38.11 6.35
C ASN A 732 8.09 36.90 5.60
N GLY A 733 8.54 35.68 5.90
CA GLY A 733 8.12 34.44 5.21
C GLY A 733 8.89 34.14 3.90
N MET A 734 9.90 34.93 3.57
CA MET A 734 10.79 34.64 2.43
C MET A 734 11.66 33.42 2.71
N SER A 735 11.96 32.63 1.69
CA SER A 735 12.71 31.38 1.77
C SER A 735 13.72 31.27 0.62
N LEU A 736 14.78 30.48 0.81
CA LEU A 736 15.91 30.42 -0.10
C LEU A 736 15.56 29.59 -1.35
N ASN A 737 15.41 30.27 -2.49
CA ASN A 737 15.02 29.68 -3.78
C ASN A 737 16.12 29.88 -4.84
N SER A 738 17.36 29.63 -4.44
CA SER A 738 18.53 29.65 -5.31
C SER A 738 19.54 28.61 -4.87
N TYR A 739 20.49 28.31 -5.75
CA TYR A 739 21.79 27.78 -5.33
C TYR A 739 22.51 28.80 -4.43
N VAL A 740 23.50 28.35 -3.67
CA VAL A 740 24.38 29.23 -2.90
C VAL A 740 25.76 29.24 -3.55
N VAL A 741 26.31 30.44 -3.75
CA VAL A 741 27.62 30.64 -4.40
C VAL A 741 28.51 31.49 -3.50
N ALA A 742 29.75 31.07 -3.28
CA ALA A 742 30.69 31.80 -2.43
C ALA A 742 31.94 32.17 -3.20
N SER A 743 32.50 33.36 -2.92
CA SER A 743 33.77 33.79 -3.50
C SER A 743 34.59 34.57 -2.48
N SER A 744 35.89 34.28 -2.39
CA SER A 744 36.81 34.94 -1.45
C SER A 744 38.23 35.06 -2.02
N VAL A 745 38.99 36.04 -1.52
CA VAL A 745 40.34 36.39 -2.04
C VAL A 745 41.41 36.16 -0.96
N GLY A 746 41.48 34.92 -0.47
CA GLY A 746 42.31 34.53 0.68
C GLY A 746 41.53 34.54 2.00
N ASN A 747 42.21 34.88 3.11
CA ASN A 747 41.67 34.78 4.48
C ASN A 747 41.15 36.12 5.04
N PHE A 748 40.54 36.95 4.20
CA PHE A 748 39.81 38.14 4.63
C PHE A 748 38.72 38.50 3.62
N THR A 749 37.62 39.10 4.09
CA THR A 749 36.53 39.58 3.23
C THR A 749 36.79 41.02 2.81
N ILE A 750 36.76 41.31 1.51
CA ILE A 750 36.76 42.69 1.01
C ILE A 750 35.37 43.27 1.21
N LYS A 751 35.26 44.53 1.66
CA LYS A 751 34.02 45.28 1.89
C LYS A 751 34.16 46.69 1.34
N ASN A 752 33.03 47.36 1.06
CA ASN A 752 32.97 48.72 0.51
C ASN A 752 33.72 48.86 -0.82
N LEU A 753 33.53 47.91 -1.73
CA LEU A 753 33.96 48.01 -3.12
C LEU A 753 33.27 49.19 -3.83
N GLN A 754 34.01 49.88 -4.70
CA GLN A 754 33.50 51.01 -5.47
C GLN A 754 32.62 50.56 -6.65
N ASP A 755 33.08 49.56 -7.39
CA ASP A 755 32.26 48.82 -8.36
C ASP A 755 31.76 47.53 -7.69
N PRO A 756 30.48 47.16 -7.82
CA PRO A 756 29.94 45.95 -7.20
C PRO A 756 30.41 44.67 -7.91
N VAL A 757 30.49 43.58 -7.15
CA VAL A 757 30.54 42.23 -7.72
C VAL A 757 29.18 41.91 -8.33
N LYS A 758 29.15 41.54 -9.61
CA LYS A 758 27.93 41.07 -10.29
C LYS A 758 27.81 39.55 -10.08
N ILE A 759 26.71 39.13 -9.47
CA ILE A 759 26.44 37.74 -9.07
C ILE A 759 25.11 37.34 -9.66
N GLU A 760 25.09 36.37 -10.55
CA GLU A 760 23.90 35.91 -11.26
C GLU A 760 23.62 34.46 -10.89
N ILE A 761 22.44 34.14 -10.37
CA ILE A 761 22.11 32.79 -9.90
C ILE A 761 20.74 32.36 -10.42
N ALA A 762 20.67 31.15 -10.96
CA ALA A 762 19.43 30.52 -11.36
C ALA A 762 18.56 30.15 -10.15
N HIS A 763 17.25 30.31 -10.29
CA HIS A 763 16.27 29.92 -9.29
C HIS A 763 16.09 28.39 -9.29
N LEU A 764 15.79 27.80 -8.13
CA LEU A 764 15.47 26.36 -8.05
C LEU A 764 14.09 26.07 -8.64
N GLU A 765 13.15 27.00 -8.47
CA GLU A 765 11.80 26.95 -9.04
C GLU A 765 11.51 28.17 -9.92
N TYR A 766 10.78 27.95 -11.02
CA TYR A 766 10.29 29.05 -11.88
C TYR A 766 9.21 29.84 -11.14
N GLN A 767 9.42 31.15 -10.98
CA GLN A 767 8.44 32.06 -10.39
C GLN A 767 8.18 33.26 -11.30
N ARG A 768 6.92 33.49 -11.65
CA ARG A 768 6.49 34.67 -12.41
C ARG A 768 6.41 35.85 -11.44
N ASP A 769 7.18 36.89 -11.73
CA ASP A 769 7.30 38.15 -10.98
C ASP A 769 7.60 37.93 -9.47
N PRO A 770 8.76 37.33 -9.12
CA PRO A 770 9.13 37.06 -7.73
C PRO A 770 9.54 38.34 -7.00
N LYS A 771 9.12 38.47 -5.73
CA LYS A 771 9.79 39.39 -4.78
C LYS A 771 11.13 38.76 -4.39
N ARG A 772 12.22 39.32 -4.90
CA ARG A 772 13.60 38.86 -4.71
C ARG A 772 14.30 39.71 -3.66
N LEU A 773 15.14 39.10 -2.82
CA LEU A 773 16.11 39.79 -1.99
C LEU A 773 17.48 39.11 -2.12
N CYS A 774 18.47 39.86 -2.60
CA CYS A 774 19.86 39.45 -2.60
C CYS A 774 20.39 39.47 -1.16
N VAL A 775 20.98 38.36 -0.71
CA VAL A 775 21.51 38.20 0.64
C VAL A 775 22.86 37.51 0.64
N PHE A 776 23.59 37.66 1.75
CA PHE A 776 24.80 36.91 2.04
C PHE A 776 24.73 36.26 3.43
N TRP A 777 25.52 35.21 3.63
CA TRP A 777 25.63 34.53 4.91
C TRP A 777 26.60 35.27 5.82
N ASP A 778 26.10 35.73 6.96
CA ASP A 778 26.82 36.49 7.95
C ASP A 778 27.02 35.65 9.22
N PHE A 779 28.25 35.18 9.42
CA PHE A 779 28.66 34.43 10.61
C PHE A 779 28.72 35.29 11.89
N SER A 780 28.55 36.61 11.80
CA SER A 780 28.59 37.51 12.97
C SER A 780 27.21 37.80 13.59
N LEU A 781 26.12 37.34 12.96
CA LEU A 781 24.76 37.48 13.49
C LEU A 781 24.53 36.60 14.72
N GLN A 782 24.72 37.19 15.90
CA GLN A 782 24.47 36.58 17.21
C GLN A 782 22.96 36.40 17.48
N ASN A 783 22.40 35.34 16.93
CA ASN A 783 21.21 34.68 17.48
C ASN A 783 21.62 33.82 18.70
N ASP A 784 20.67 33.45 19.57
CA ASP A 784 20.96 32.69 20.79
C ASP A 784 21.78 31.40 20.53
N ASP A 785 21.46 30.68 19.44
CA ASP A 785 22.12 29.45 18.98
C ASP A 785 23.52 29.66 18.34
N HIS A 786 24.01 30.90 18.20
CA HIS A 786 25.29 31.27 17.55
C HIS A 786 25.47 30.90 16.06
N THR A 787 24.48 30.27 15.41
CA THR A 787 24.58 29.63 14.08
C THR A 787 24.72 30.54 12.83
N GLY A 788 24.86 31.87 12.97
CA GLY A 788 24.86 32.82 11.84
C GLY A 788 23.50 32.99 11.15
N GLY A 789 23.47 33.68 10.00
CA GLY A 789 22.23 33.85 9.22
C GLY A 789 22.36 34.72 7.96
N TRP A 790 21.23 34.91 7.26
CA TRP A 790 21.15 35.71 6.04
C TRP A 790 21.04 37.22 6.34
N ASN A 791 21.94 38.03 5.77
CA ASN A 791 21.97 39.48 5.85
C ASN A 791 21.84 40.08 4.42
N SER A 792 21.16 41.22 4.26
CA SER A 792 20.99 41.92 2.96
C SER A 792 21.86 43.18 2.83
N GLU A 793 22.70 43.49 3.82
CA GLU A 793 23.53 44.70 3.80
C GLU A 793 24.54 44.69 2.63
N GLY A 794 24.60 45.80 1.88
CA GLY A 794 25.53 45.97 0.76
C GLY A 794 25.22 45.16 -0.50
N CYS A 795 24.03 44.55 -0.63
CA CYS A 795 23.60 43.80 -1.82
C CYS A 795 22.27 44.32 -2.39
N GLU A 796 22.23 44.63 -3.68
CA GLU A 796 21.05 45.13 -4.41
C GLU A 796 20.66 44.24 -5.60
N VAL A 797 19.40 44.31 -6.06
CA VAL A 797 18.89 43.55 -7.21
C VAL A 797 19.03 44.37 -8.50
N SER A 798 19.77 43.86 -9.48
CA SER A 798 19.92 44.49 -10.81
C SER A 798 18.64 44.34 -11.65
N PRO A 799 18.28 45.36 -12.46
CA PRO A 799 17.14 45.31 -13.39
C PRO A 799 17.28 44.26 -14.50
N GLU A 800 18.45 43.63 -14.67
CA GLU A 800 18.68 42.52 -15.61
C GLU A 800 18.00 41.19 -15.16
N SER A 801 17.50 41.13 -13.92
CA SER A 801 16.94 39.94 -13.28
C SER A 801 15.58 39.47 -13.86
N ASN A 802 15.49 38.21 -14.28
CA ASN A 802 14.30 37.62 -14.92
C ASN A 802 13.66 36.48 -14.09
N SER A 803 12.58 35.86 -14.59
CA SER A 803 11.81 34.82 -13.86
C SER A 803 12.64 33.58 -13.46
N ASN A 804 13.77 33.34 -14.12
CA ASN A 804 14.57 32.13 -13.98
C ASN A 804 15.92 32.38 -13.30
N ARG A 805 16.38 33.64 -13.23
CA ARG A 805 17.64 34.03 -12.58
C ARG A 805 17.56 35.45 -12.01
N THR A 806 18.20 35.68 -10.87
CA THR A 806 18.39 37.02 -10.30
C THR A 806 19.85 37.42 -10.42
N VAL A 807 20.07 38.68 -10.80
CA VAL A 807 21.37 39.34 -10.84
C VAL A 807 21.45 40.25 -9.61
N CYS A 808 22.38 39.94 -8.72
CA CYS A 808 22.72 40.70 -7.53
C CYS A 808 23.98 41.55 -7.77
N LEU A 809 24.00 42.74 -7.18
CA LEU A 809 25.13 43.66 -7.17
C LEU A 809 25.54 43.85 -5.72
N CYS A 810 26.70 43.30 -5.30
CA CYS A 810 27.16 43.32 -3.91
C CYS A 810 28.49 44.06 -3.77
N ASN A 811 28.63 44.89 -2.73
CA ASN A 811 29.84 45.70 -2.48
C ASN A 811 30.92 44.98 -1.62
N HIS A 812 30.79 43.66 -1.44
CA HIS A 812 31.66 42.82 -0.63
C HIS A 812 31.81 41.41 -1.22
N LEU A 813 32.58 40.54 -0.56
CA LEU A 813 32.83 39.14 -0.94
C LEU A 813 32.61 38.18 0.23
N THR A 814 31.61 37.31 0.10
CA THR A 814 31.05 36.40 1.12
C THR A 814 30.38 35.18 0.44
N HIS A 815 29.51 34.43 1.14
CA HIS A 815 28.65 33.37 0.59
C HIS A 815 27.26 33.96 0.28
N PHE A 816 26.82 33.91 -0.98
CA PHE A 816 25.64 34.63 -1.49
C PHE A 816 24.47 33.71 -1.85
N GLY A 817 23.25 34.19 -1.64
CA GLY A 817 22.00 33.52 -2.01
C GLY A 817 20.87 34.51 -2.30
N ILE A 818 19.74 33.99 -2.79
CA ILE A 818 18.54 34.81 -3.07
C ILE A 818 17.36 34.26 -2.27
N LEU A 819 16.85 35.07 -1.35
CA LEU A 819 15.56 34.81 -0.73
C LEU A 819 14.46 35.25 -1.69
N MET A 820 13.47 34.37 -1.91
CA MET A 820 12.24 34.68 -2.64
C MET A 820 11.03 34.27 -1.83
N ASP A 821 9.87 34.86 -2.12
CA ASP A 821 8.61 34.48 -1.47
C ASP A 821 8.05 33.19 -2.10
N ILE A 822 8.35 32.03 -1.51
CA ILE A 822 7.84 30.71 -1.93
C ILE A 822 6.37 30.51 -1.48
N SER A 823 5.69 31.51 -0.88
CA SER A 823 4.28 31.40 -0.45
C SER A 823 3.23 31.44 -1.58
N GLY A 824 3.55 30.83 -2.73
CA GLY A 824 2.66 30.61 -3.88
C GLY A 824 1.40 29.77 -3.62
N ALA A 825 1.09 29.47 -2.35
CA ALA A 825 -0.23 29.00 -1.89
C ALA A 825 -1.35 30.04 -2.11
N SER A 826 -1.00 31.30 -2.39
CA SER A 826 -1.86 32.23 -3.12
C SER A 826 -1.04 32.92 -4.20
N ALA A 827 -1.65 33.21 -5.36
CA ALA A 827 -1.21 34.39 -6.09
C ALA A 827 -1.36 35.58 -5.15
N GLN A 828 -0.38 36.49 -5.08
CA GLN A 828 -0.59 37.76 -4.38
C GLN A 828 -1.64 38.55 -5.16
N ILE A 829 -2.91 38.36 -4.76
CA ILE A 829 -4.04 39.12 -5.24
C ILE A 829 -3.76 40.57 -4.80
N ASP A 830 -3.43 41.42 -5.78
CA ASP A 830 -3.30 42.88 -5.65
C ASP A 830 -4.26 43.41 -4.59
N GLU A 831 -3.78 44.23 -3.66
CA GLU A 831 -4.54 44.72 -2.51
C GLU A 831 -5.91 45.28 -2.92
N LYS A 832 -5.98 45.93 -4.10
CA LYS A 832 -7.21 46.39 -4.72
C LYS A 832 -8.18 45.26 -5.07
N ASN A 833 -7.69 44.20 -5.71
CA ASN A 833 -8.47 42.99 -6.03
C ASN A 833 -8.91 42.26 -4.75
N ASN A 834 -8.04 42.20 -3.72
CA ASN A 834 -8.36 41.61 -2.43
C ASN A 834 -9.50 42.37 -1.73
N ARG A 835 -9.40 43.71 -1.64
CA ARG A 835 -10.48 44.59 -1.14
C ARG A 835 -11.79 44.36 -1.89
N VAL A 836 -11.75 44.28 -3.23
CA VAL A 836 -12.95 44.02 -4.07
C VAL A 836 -13.54 42.63 -3.81
N LEU A 837 -12.72 41.58 -3.71
CA LEU A 837 -13.19 40.22 -3.45
C LEU A 837 -13.85 40.09 -2.06
N THR A 838 -13.30 40.77 -1.06
CA THR A 838 -13.92 40.92 0.28
C THR A 838 -15.29 41.61 0.19
N PHE A 839 -15.40 42.74 -0.52
CA PHE A 839 -16.70 43.42 -0.70
C PHE A 839 -17.75 42.55 -1.40
N ILE A 840 -17.39 41.86 -2.49
CA ILE A 840 -18.30 40.93 -3.19
C ILE A 840 -18.78 39.84 -2.24
N THR A 841 -17.85 39.24 -1.49
CA THR A 841 -18.15 38.11 -0.60
C THR A 841 -19.04 38.55 0.57
N TYR A 842 -18.74 39.65 1.27
CA TYR A 842 -19.58 40.14 2.37
C TYR A 842 -20.99 40.56 1.91
N ILE A 843 -21.10 41.39 0.86
CA ILE A 843 -22.40 41.87 0.36
C ILE A 843 -23.24 40.68 -0.13
N GLY A 844 -22.63 39.79 -0.91
CA GLY A 844 -23.32 38.64 -1.48
C GLY A 844 -23.67 37.57 -0.44
N CYS A 845 -22.80 37.25 0.53
CA CYS A 845 -23.17 36.36 1.65
C CYS A 845 -24.37 36.92 2.45
N GLY A 846 -24.45 38.23 2.64
CA GLY A 846 -25.64 38.89 3.22
C GLY A 846 -26.91 38.66 2.39
N ILE A 847 -26.84 38.89 1.08
CA ILE A 847 -27.95 38.62 0.13
C ILE A 847 -28.33 37.13 0.14
N SER A 848 -27.35 36.23 0.10
CA SER A 848 -27.51 34.77 0.13
C SER A 848 -28.19 34.30 1.41
N ALA A 849 -27.83 34.86 2.57
CA ALA A 849 -28.47 34.62 3.85
C ALA A 849 -29.93 35.08 3.87
N ILE A 850 -30.22 36.30 3.37
CA ILE A 850 -31.59 36.84 3.29
C ILE A 850 -32.50 35.94 2.44
N PHE A 851 -32.06 35.53 1.25
CA PHE A 851 -32.86 34.66 0.38
C PHE A 851 -32.96 33.21 0.87
N SER A 852 -31.94 32.71 1.58
CA SER A 852 -32.01 31.42 2.28
C SER A 852 -33.01 31.46 3.44
N ALA A 853 -33.03 32.54 4.22
CA ALA A 853 -34.01 32.76 5.29
C ALA A 853 -35.44 32.91 4.75
N ALA A 854 -35.64 33.68 3.65
CA ALA A 854 -36.94 33.81 2.99
C ALA A 854 -37.45 32.49 2.42
N THR A 855 -36.55 31.64 1.90
CA THR A 855 -36.85 30.27 1.46
C THR A 855 -37.29 29.41 2.66
N LEU A 856 -36.50 29.39 3.73
CA LEU A 856 -36.77 28.60 4.92
C LEU A 856 -38.11 29.01 5.58
N LEU A 857 -38.36 30.32 5.73
CA LEU A 857 -39.61 30.87 6.27
C LEU A 857 -40.81 30.48 5.39
N THR A 858 -40.68 30.54 4.07
CA THR A 858 -41.73 30.09 3.13
C THR A 858 -42.09 28.61 3.34
N TYR A 859 -41.10 27.73 3.43
CA TYR A 859 -41.33 26.30 3.61
C TYR A 859 -41.72 25.90 5.05
N ILE A 860 -41.47 26.74 6.05
CA ILE A 860 -41.99 26.58 7.42
C ILE A 860 -43.45 27.01 7.49
N ALA A 861 -43.81 28.18 6.95
CA ALA A 861 -45.13 28.79 7.09
C ALA A 861 -46.25 27.99 6.39
N PHE A 862 -45.96 27.40 5.23
CA PHE A 862 -46.96 26.67 4.44
C PHE A 862 -46.89 25.16 4.66
N GLU A 863 -47.72 24.64 5.56
CA GLU A 863 -47.74 23.22 5.93
C GLU A 863 -47.95 22.28 4.73
N LYS A 864 -48.73 22.68 3.71
CA LYS A 864 -48.94 21.92 2.45
C LYS A 864 -47.62 21.70 1.68
N LEU A 865 -46.68 22.65 1.72
CA LEU A 865 -45.37 22.57 1.06
C LEU A 865 -44.35 21.74 1.86
N ARG A 866 -44.48 21.72 3.19
CA ARG A 866 -43.61 20.98 4.12
C ARG A 866 -43.81 19.46 4.08
N ARG A 867 -44.89 18.95 3.46
CA ARG A 867 -45.22 17.51 3.44
C ARG A 867 -44.31 16.68 2.51
N ASP A 868 -43.80 17.27 1.43
CA ASP A 868 -42.97 16.57 0.43
C ASP A 868 -41.56 16.23 0.93
N TYR A 869 -40.96 15.15 0.42
CA TYR A 869 -39.57 14.77 0.77
C TYR A 869 -38.50 15.71 0.19
N PRO A 870 -38.56 16.16 -1.09
CA PRO A 870 -37.63 17.16 -1.61
C PRO A 870 -37.66 18.46 -0.80
N SER A 871 -38.84 18.95 -0.41
CA SER A 871 -38.99 20.14 0.42
C SER A 871 -38.27 20.01 1.77
N LYS A 872 -38.32 18.84 2.41
CA LYS A 872 -37.63 18.60 3.70
C LYS A 872 -36.11 18.57 3.56
N ILE A 873 -35.59 18.02 2.45
CA ILE A 873 -34.16 18.02 2.13
C ILE A 873 -33.70 19.46 1.86
N LEU A 874 -34.43 20.19 1.01
CA LEU A 874 -34.18 21.60 0.71
C LEU A 874 -34.17 22.47 1.98
N MET A 875 -35.13 22.27 2.89
CA MET A 875 -35.16 22.99 4.18
C MET A 875 -33.87 22.77 4.99
N ASN A 876 -33.38 21.53 5.10
CA ASN A 876 -32.13 21.25 5.83
C ASN A 876 -30.92 21.89 5.13
N LEU A 877 -30.84 21.81 3.80
CA LEU A 877 -29.80 22.46 3.00
C LEU A 877 -29.82 23.99 3.23
N SER A 878 -30.98 24.63 3.09
CA SER A 878 -31.18 26.07 3.34
C SER A 878 -30.84 26.46 4.79
N THR A 879 -31.14 25.62 5.79
CA THR A 879 -30.73 25.85 7.17
C THR A 879 -29.21 25.80 7.32
N SER A 880 -28.51 24.81 6.75
CA SER A 880 -27.04 24.73 6.82
C SER A 880 -26.36 25.91 6.12
N LEU A 881 -26.87 26.32 4.94
CA LEU A 881 -26.35 27.48 4.19
C LEU A 881 -26.63 28.80 4.92
N LEU A 882 -27.79 28.95 5.57
CA LEU A 882 -28.10 30.13 6.38
C LEU A 882 -27.11 30.26 7.55
N PHE A 883 -26.87 29.18 8.30
CA PHE A 883 -25.90 29.21 9.40
C PHE A 883 -24.46 29.41 8.90
N LEU A 884 -24.05 28.77 7.80
CA LEU A 884 -22.73 28.99 7.20
C LEU A 884 -22.49 30.47 6.86
N ASN A 885 -23.43 31.11 6.15
CA ASN A 885 -23.31 32.53 5.81
C ASN A 885 -23.36 33.45 7.04
N MET A 886 -24.22 33.15 8.03
CA MET A 886 -24.30 33.94 9.27
C MET A 886 -23.02 33.87 10.11
N VAL A 887 -22.45 32.67 10.30
CA VAL A 887 -21.19 32.53 11.05
C VAL A 887 -20.03 33.17 10.27
N PHE A 888 -20.00 33.03 8.94
CA PHE A 888 -18.95 33.66 8.10
C PHE A 888 -18.98 35.20 8.17
N LEU A 889 -20.17 35.82 8.13
CA LEU A 889 -20.31 37.27 8.25
C LEU A 889 -19.93 37.80 9.64
N LEU A 890 -20.11 36.98 10.68
CA LEU A 890 -19.74 37.32 12.06
C LEU A 890 -18.26 37.03 12.37
N ASP A 891 -17.59 36.18 11.59
CA ASP A 891 -16.26 35.65 11.90
C ASP A 891 -15.23 36.77 12.14
N GLY A 892 -15.03 37.67 11.17
CA GLY A 892 -14.04 38.75 11.30
C GLY A 892 -14.32 39.74 12.46
N TRP A 893 -15.54 39.78 12.98
CA TRP A 893 -15.85 40.53 14.21
C TRP A 893 -15.55 39.72 15.47
N LEU A 894 -15.81 38.41 15.47
CA LEU A 894 -15.50 37.50 16.57
C LEU A 894 -13.99 37.22 16.69
N ALA A 895 -13.26 37.20 15.56
CA ALA A 895 -11.81 37.06 15.48
C ALA A 895 -11.04 38.25 16.08
N SER A 896 -11.66 39.44 16.07
CA SER A 896 -11.11 40.67 16.67
C SER A 896 -11.06 40.64 18.20
N TYR A 897 -11.69 39.66 18.86
CA TYR A 897 -11.55 39.45 20.30
C TYR A 897 -10.36 38.52 20.58
N GLU A 898 -9.51 38.87 21.55
CA GLU A 898 -8.31 38.10 21.94
C GLU A 898 -8.62 36.82 22.74
N ILE A 899 -9.73 36.15 22.43
CA ILE A 899 -10.21 34.94 23.13
C ILE A 899 -10.04 33.74 22.19
N GLU A 900 -8.92 33.02 22.32
CA GLU A 900 -8.61 31.85 21.47
C GLU A 900 -9.74 30.81 21.43
N GLY A 901 -10.38 30.57 22.58
CA GLY A 901 -11.51 29.64 22.71
C GLY A 901 -12.73 30.05 21.89
N LEU A 902 -12.96 31.37 21.70
CA LEU A 902 -14.02 31.88 20.82
C LEU A 902 -13.64 31.62 19.36
N CYS A 903 -12.42 31.98 18.96
CA CYS A 903 -11.92 31.80 17.60
C CYS A 903 -11.95 30.32 17.15
N VAL A 904 -11.47 29.40 17.99
CA VAL A 904 -11.57 27.95 17.75
C VAL A 904 -13.02 27.50 17.60
N THR A 905 -13.93 28.03 18.43
CA THR A 905 -15.36 27.67 18.36
C THR A 905 -16.01 28.14 17.05
N VAL A 906 -15.69 29.34 16.57
CA VAL A 906 -16.22 29.87 15.30
C VAL A 906 -15.69 29.06 14.12
N ALA A 907 -14.38 28.79 14.07
CA ALA A 907 -13.75 27.97 13.04
C ALA A 907 -14.34 26.54 12.97
N VAL A 908 -14.64 25.94 14.14
CA VAL A 908 -15.33 24.65 14.26
C VAL A 908 -16.75 24.70 13.68
N PHE A 909 -17.54 25.74 14.00
CA PHE A 909 -18.88 25.89 13.44
C PHE A 909 -18.87 26.12 11.93
N LEU A 910 -17.95 26.94 11.41
CA LEU A 910 -17.77 27.15 9.98
C LEU A 910 -17.47 25.84 9.24
N HIS A 911 -16.47 25.09 9.72
CA HIS A 911 -16.10 23.80 9.15
C HIS A 911 -17.29 22.81 9.19
N PHE A 912 -18.01 22.74 10.31
CA PHE A 912 -19.20 21.90 10.45
C PHE A 912 -20.33 22.25 9.47
N PHE A 913 -20.72 23.53 9.37
CA PHE A 913 -21.79 23.95 8.47
C PHE A 913 -21.39 23.84 6.99
N LEU A 914 -20.10 24.03 6.66
CA LEU A 914 -19.57 23.80 5.31
C LEU A 914 -19.73 22.32 4.89
N LEU A 915 -19.19 21.38 5.68
CA LEU A 915 -19.32 19.94 5.40
C LEU A 915 -20.79 19.49 5.39
N THR A 916 -21.61 20.07 6.27
CA THR A 916 -23.07 19.82 6.30
C THR A 916 -23.75 20.28 5.00
N SER A 917 -23.37 21.42 4.43
CA SER A 917 -23.91 21.86 3.14
C SER A 917 -23.59 20.86 2.03
N PHE A 918 -22.35 20.35 1.96
CA PHE A 918 -21.95 19.32 1.00
C PHE A 918 -22.73 18.01 1.18
N THR A 919 -22.92 17.53 2.42
CA THR A 919 -23.71 16.30 2.63
C THR A 919 -25.16 16.43 2.22
N TRP A 920 -25.81 17.58 2.44
CA TRP A 920 -27.19 17.78 2.00
C TRP A 920 -27.32 17.89 0.48
N MET A 921 -26.35 18.49 -0.21
CA MET A 921 -26.27 18.42 -1.68
C MET A 921 -26.07 16.96 -2.17
N GLY A 922 -25.20 16.21 -1.49
CA GLY A 922 -24.98 14.77 -1.76
C GLY A 922 -26.24 13.91 -1.56
N LEU A 923 -27.00 14.19 -0.51
CA LEU A 923 -28.26 13.50 -0.23
C LEU A 923 -29.37 13.87 -1.22
N GLU A 924 -29.37 15.08 -1.79
CA GLU A 924 -30.31 15.46 -2.85
C GLU A 924 -30.09 14.67 -4.14
N SER A 925 -28.85 14.44 -4.57
CA SER A 925 -28.56 13.62 -5.78
C SER A 925 -28.97 12.15 -5.58
N ILE A 926 -28.73 11.59 -4.39
CA ILE A 926 -29.19 10.26 -4.00
C ILE A 926 -30.73 10.18 -3.98
N HIS A 927 -31.40 11.23 -3.49
CA HIS A 927 -32.86 11.30 -3.53
C HIS A 927 -33.41 11.32 -4.96
N MET A 928 -32.82 12.12 -5.86
CA MET A 928 -33.17 12.16 -7.28
C MET A 928 -33.06 10.76 -7.92
N TYR A 929 -31.97 10.03 -7.66
CA TYR A 929 -31.80 8.67 -8.17
C TYR A 929 -32.88 7.72 -7.66
N ILE A 930 -33.18 7.71 -6.35
CA ILE A 930 -34.23 6.86 -5.78
C ILE A 930 -35.61 7.19 -6.40
N ALA A 931 -35.89 8.48 -6.63
CA ALA A 931 -37.17 8.95 -7.17
C ALA A 931 -37.36 8.67 -8.68
N LEU A 932 -36.32 8.82 -9.50
CA LEU A 932 -36.41 8.74 -10.97
C LEU A 932 -36.03 7.37 -11.55
N VAL A 933 -35.07 6.67 -10.92
CA VAL A 933 -34.57 5.37 -11.38
C VAL A 933 -35.29 4.24 -10.66
N LYS A 934 -35.27 4.24 -9.32
CA LYS A 934 -35.73 3.10 -8.50
C LYS A 934 -37.24 3.15 -8.20
N VAL A 935 -38.02 3.52 -9.22
CA VAL A 935 -39.45 3.84 -9.17
C VAL A 935 -40.32 2.67 -8.68
N PHE A 936 -39.89 1.43 -8.88
CA PHE A 936 -40.64 0.24 -8.46
C PHE A 936 -40.26 -0.22 -7.05
N ASN A 937 -41.17 0.04 -6.11
CA ASN A 937 -41.28 -0.60 -4.79
C ASN A 937 -40.08 -0.44 -3.81
N THR A 938 -39.62 0.80 -3.59
CA THR A 938 -38.61 1.12 -2.55
C THR A 938 -39.20 1.93 -1.37
N TYR A 939 -40.15 1.35 -0.62
CA TYR A 939 -40.67 2.01 0.60
C TYR A 939 -39.65 1.95 1.75
N ILE A 940 -39.05 3.08 2.12
CA ILE A 940 -38.07 3.19 3.20
C ILE A 940 -38.74 3.73 4.47
N ARG A 941 -39.00 2.85 5.45
CA ARG A 941 -39.55 3.23 6.76
C ARG A 941 -38.64 4.25 7.45
N ARG A 942 -39.21 5.38 7.91
CA ARG A 942 -38.51 6.54 8.51
C ARG A 942 -37.43 7.18 7.59
N TYR A 943 -37.66 7.24 6.27
CA TYR A 943 -36.74 7.80 5.27
C TYR A 943 -35.99 9.08 5.70
N ILE A 944 -36.73 10.17 6.01
CA ILE A 944 -36.12 11.46 6.33
C ILE A 944 -35.25 11.44 7.60
N LEU A 945 -35.59 10.62 8.60
CA LEU A 945 -34.79 10.49 9.82
C LEU A 945 -33.40 9.92 9.52
N LYS A 946 -33.32 8.94 8.61
CA LYS A 946 -32.03 8.38 8.16
C LYS A 946 -31.20 9.40 7.39
N PHE A 947 -31.85 10.24 6.59
CA PHE A 947 -31.18 11.32 5.86
C PHE A 947 -30.65 12.39 6.83
N CYS A 948 -31.40 12.77 7.85
CA CYS A 948 -30.92 13.68 8.91
C CYS A 948 -29.74 13.10 9.69
N LEU A 949 -29.76 11.81 10.03
CA LEU A 949 -28.65 11.14 10.72
C LEU A 949 -27.36 11.15 9.89
N VAL A 950 -27.44 10.96 8.56
CA VAL A 950 -26.27 11.04 7.68
C VAL A 950 -25.83 12.49 7.48
N GLY A 951 -26.77 13.38 7.14
CA GLY A 951 -26.47 14.77 6.76
C GLY A 951 -25.91 15.63 7.89
N TRP A 952 -26.35 15.43 9.13
CA TRP A 952 -25.79 16.14 10.28
C TRP A 952 -24.73 15.31 11.04
N GLY A 953 -24.85 13.98 11.04
CA GLY A 953 -23.98 13.10 11.83
C GLY A 953 -22.60 12.85 11.24
N VAL A 954 -22.47 12.72 9.91
CA VAL A 954 -21.14 12.51 9.28
C VAL A 954 -20.25 13.75 9.43
N PRO A 955 -20.72 14.99 9.16
CA PRO A 955 -19.96 16.21 9.46
C PRO A 955 -19.58 16.34 10.93
N ALA A 956 -20.50 16.05 11.86
CA ALA A 956 -20.22 16.10 13.30
C ALA A 956 -19.13 15.11 13.71
N SER A 957 -19.13 13.91 13.12
CA SER A 957 -18.10 12.88 13.38
C SER A 957 -16.73 13.33 12.88
N ILE A 958 -16.64 13.89 11.68
CA ILE A 958 -15.37 14.39 11.10
C ILE A 958 -14.80 15.53 11.96
N VAL A 959 -15.61 16.54 12.28
CA VAL A 959 -15.18 17.69 13.09
C VAL A 959 -14.80 17.25 14.52
N GLY A 960 -15.52 16.29 15.10
CA GLY A 960 -15.19 15.68 16.39
C GLY A 960 -13.85 14.93 16.38
N ILE A 961 -13.54 14.18 15.31
CA ILE A 961 -12.24 13.52 15.14
C ILE A 961 -11.10 14.54 15.05
N VAL A 962 -11.26 15.62 14.27
CA VAL A 962 -10.24 16.68 14.19
C VAL A 962 -9.98 17.33 15.56
N LEU A 963 -11.04 17.58 16.34
CA LEU A 963 -10.92 18.10 17.71
C LEU A 963 -10.23 17.13 18.68
N ALA A 964 -10.47 15.82 18.52
CA ALA A 964 -9.84 14.78 19.34
C ALA A 964 -8.37 14.53 18.98
N VAL A 965 -8.00 14.63 17.70
CA VAL A 965 -6.61 14.50 17.22
C VAL A 965 -5.77 15.72 17.56
N GLY A 966 -6.34 16.93 17.51
CA GLY A 966 -5.63 18.13 17.96
C GLY A 966 -6.44 19.41 17.83
N LYS A 967 -6.89 19.97 18.97
CA LYS A 967 -7.56 21.27 19.08
C LYS A 967 -6.82 22.39 18.32
N ASN A 968 -5.48 22.37 18.35
CA ASN A 968 -4.59 23.35 17.72
C ASN A 968 -4.65 23.34 16.17
N SER A 969 -5.43 22.43 15.56
CA SER A 969 -5.74 22.43 14.12
C SER A 969 -6.58 23.63 13.68
N TYR A 970 -7.29 24.27 14.61
CA TYR A 970 -8.07 25.50 14.40
C TYR A 970 -7.38 26.68 15.07
N GLY A 971 -7.51 27.88 14.50
CA GLY A 971 -6.93 29.09 15.07
C GLY A 971 -7.18 30.34 14.25
N LYS A 972 -6.47 31.41 14.62
CA LYS A 972 -6.54 32.74 14.02
C LYS A 972 -5.60 32.83 12.82
N ASN A 973 -6.15 33.09 11.65
CA ASN A 973 -5.44 33.33 10.39
C ASN A 973 -5.58 34.80 9.99
N TYR A 974 -4.71 35.26 9.08
CA TYR A 974 -4.67 36.64 8.60
C TYR A 974 -4.89 36.68 7.09
N TYR A 975 -5.88 37.44 6.63
CA TYR A 975 -6.21 37.61 5.22
C TYR A 975 -5.82 39.02 4.73
N GLY A 976 -5.24 39.12 3.53
CA GLY A 976 -4.91 40.40 2.90
C GLY A 976 -3.90 41.26 3.67
N LYS A 977 -2.70 40.74 3.96
CA LYS A 977 -1.58 41.58 4.44
C LYS A 977 -1.23 42.64 3.37
N GLY A 978 -1.60 43.90 3.60
CA GLY A 978 -0.99 45.04 2.91
C GLY A 978 0.42 45.33 3.47
N GLU A 979 1.16 46.23 2.83
CA GLU A 979 2.57 46.53 3.18
C GLU A 979 2.76 46.99 4.64
N ASN A 980 1.73 47.60 5.23
CA ASN A 980 1.72 48.07 6.62
C ASN A 980 1.38 46.97 7.66
N GLY A 981 1.34 45.70 7.26
CA GLY A 981 1.12 44.54 8.15
C GLY A 981 -0.32 44.34 8.68
N GLN A 982 -1.22 45.31 8.49
CA GLN A 982 -2.63 45.22 8.89
C GLN A 982 -3.45 44.36 7.91
N GLY A 983 -3.39 43.04 8.07
CA GLY A 983 -4.34 42.11 7.47
C GLY A 983 -5.63 41.97 8.30
N THR A 984 -6.76 41.68 7.66
CA THR A 984 -8.01 41.36 8.37
C THR A 984 -7.92 39.99 9.04
N GLU A 985 -8.29 39.92 10.31
CA GLU A 985 -8.20 38.70 11.12
C GLU A 985 -9.43 37.80 10.90
N PHE A 986 -9.24 36.49 10.81
CA PHE A 986 -10.28 35.51 10.49
C PHE A 986 -10.00 34.15 11.15
N CYS A 987 -11.03 33.45 11.62
CA CYS A 987 -10.89 32.20 12.39
C CYS A 987 -11.16 30.95 11.53
N TRP A 988 -10.14 30.12 11.32
CA TRP A 988 -10.21 28.99 10.40
C TRP A 988 -9.36 27.78 10.83
N ILE A 989 -9.30 26.77 9.98
CA ILE A 989 -8.33 25.68 10.04
C ILE A 989 -6.93 26.27 9.77
N ARG A 990 -5.99 26.02 10.68
CA ARG A 990 -4.57 26.43 10.56
C ARG A 990 -3.70 25.35 9.91
N SER A 991 -4.05 24.07 10.10
CA SER A 991 -3.29 22.95 9.50
C SER A 991 -3.67 22.72 8.03
N PRO A 992 -2.73 22.83 7.07
CA PRO A 992 -3.02 22.61 5.65
C PRO A 992 -3.43 21.15 5.38
N VAL A 993 -2.83 20.18 6.07
CA VAL A 993 -3.19 18.76 5.95
C VAL A 993 -4.64 18.52 6.31
N VAL A 994 -5.12 19.13 7.41
CA VAL A 994 -6.54 19.03 7.81
C VAL A 994 -7.43 19.66 6.74
N PHE A 995 -7.12 20.87 6.27
CA PHE A 995 -7.90 21.54 5.22
C PHE A 995 -8.01 20.72 3.93
N TYR A 996 -6.91 20.18 3.40
CA TYR A 996 -6.93 19.37 2.19
C TYR A 996 -7.70 18.05 2.38
N VAL A 997 -7.51 17.35 3.50
CA VAL A 997 -8.20 16.08 3.76
C VAL A 997 -9.70 16.28 4.03
N THR A 998 -10.07 17.17 4.97
CA THR A 998 -11.45 17.29 5.43
C THR A 998 -12.31 18.20 4.58
N CYS A 999 -11.77 19.26 3.95
CA CYS A 999 -12.55 20.12 3.05
C CYS A 999 -12.43 19.69 1.59
N VAL A 1000 -11.21 19.66 1.03
CA VAL A 1000 -11.01 19.44 -0.43
C VAL A 1000 -11.28 17.99 -0.84
N GLY A 1001 -10.72 17.01 -0.12
CA GLY A 1001 -10.95 15.58 -0.37
C GLY A 1001 -12.42 15.19 -0.19
N TYR A 1002 -13.07 15.70 0.86
CA TYR A 1002 -14.49 15.45 1.13
C TYR A 1002 -15.40 16.07 0.07
N PHE A 1003 -15.15 17.33 -0.34
CA PHE A 1003 -15.86 17.93 -1.46
C PHE A 1003 -15.69 17.09 -2.74
N SER A 1004 -14.46 16.70 -3.07
CA SER A 1004 -14.15 15.91 -4.27
C SER A 1004 -14.91 14.58 -4.29
N MET A 1005 -14.96 13.87 -3.16
CA MET A 1005 -15.74 12.63 -3.03
C MET A 1005 -17.23 12.86 -3.28
N ILE A 1006 -17.83 13.89 -2.67
CA ILE A 1006 -19.25 14.22 -2.82
C ILE A 1006 -19.57 14.71 -4.24
N PHE A 1007 -18.68 15.50 -4.85
CA PHE A 1007 -18.82 16.00 -6.22
C PHE A 1007 -18.78 14.86 -7.24
N LEU A 1008 -17.78 13.97 -7.15
CA LEU A 1008 -17.68 12.79 -8.02
C LEU A 1008 -18.89 11.85 -7.85
N MET A 1009 -19.38 11.66 -6.62
CA MET A 1009 -20.63 10.94 -6.38
C MET A 1009 -21.81 11.63 -7.09
N ASN A 1010 -21.98 12.94 -6.94
CA ASN A 1010 -23.08 13.69 -7.55
C ASN A 1010 -23.05 13.62 -9.09
N VAL A 1011 -21.87 13.75 -9.69
CA VAL A 1011 -21.67 13.59 -11.15
C VAL A 1011 -22.01 12.16 -11.60
N ALA A 1012 -21.55 11.14 -10.89
CA ALA A 1012 -21.87 9.74 -11.22
C ALA A 1012 -23.37 9.44 -11.10
N MET A 1013 -24.03 9.89 -10.02
CA MET A 1013 -25.48 9.71 -9.84
C MET A 1013 -26.29 10.47 -10.91
N PHE A 1014 -25.84 11.67 -11.32
CA PHE A 1014 -26.44 12.44 -12.40
C PHE A 1014 -26.31 11.74 -13.75
N ILE A 1015 -25.14 11.22 -14.10
CA ILE A 1015 -24.90 10.46 -15.35
C ILE A 1015 -25.81 9.23 -15.42
N VAL A 1016 -25.91 8.45 -14.33
CA VAL A 1016 -26.79 7.26 -14.27
C VAL A 1016 -28.26 7.65 -14.48
N VAL A 1017 -28.74 8.70 -13.81
CA VAL A 1017 -30.09 9.23 -13.99
C VAL A 1017 -30.33 9.67 -15.43
N MET A 1018 -29.40 10.42 -16.04
CA MET A 1018 -29.50 10.89 -17.43
C MET A 1018 -29.60 9.72 -18.42
N ILE A 1019 -28.69 8.74 -18.33
CA ILE A 1019 -28.69 7.53 -19.19
C ILE A 1019 -30.03 6.80 -19.10
N GLN A 1020 -30.60 6.65 -17.89
CA GLN A 1020 -31.84 5.92 -17.70
C GLN A 1020 -33.10 6.73 -18.10
N ILE A 1021 -33.02 8.05 -18.15
CA ILE A 1021 -34.05 8.90 -18.77
C ILE A 1021 -34.01 8.74 -20.30
N CYS A 1022 -32.82 8.87 -20.90
CA CYS A 1022 -32.63 8.66 -22.35
C CYS A 1022 -33.11 7.27 -22.79
N GLY A 1023 -32.72 6.21 -22.07
CA GLY A 1023 -33.11 4.83 -22.36
C GLY A 1023 -34.60 4.51 -22.15
N ARG A 1024 -35.34 5.29 -21.36
CA ARG A 1024 -36.77 5.05 -21.09
C ARG A 1024 -37.72 5.54 -22.19
N ASN A 1025 -37.26 6.31 -23.17
CA ASN A 1025 -38.10 6.88 -24.22
C ASN A 1025 -38.65 5.86 -25.25
N GLY A 1026 -38.25 4.59 -25.19
CA GLY A 1026 -38.60 3.60 -26.23
C GLY A 1026 -40.06 3.14 -26.29
N LYS A 1027 -40.78 3.00 -25.16
CA LYS A 1027 -42.11 2.32 -25.14
C LYS A 1027 -43.09 2.82 -24.06
N ARG A 1028 -43.74 3.99 -24.29
CA ARG A 1028 -45.18 4.24 -23.97
C ARG A 1028 -45.63 5.64 -24.39
N SER A 1029 -46.87 5.75 -24.88
CA SER A 1029 -47.53 7.04 -25.07
C SER A 1029 -48.13 7.55 -23.76
N ASN A 1030 -47.72 8.74 -23.33
CA ASN A 1030 -48.53 9.68 -22.54
C ASN A 1030 -47.81 11.04 -22.51
N ARG A 1031 -48.24 11.96 -23.38
CA ARG A 1031 -47.59 13.26 -23.62
C ARG A 1031 -47.50 14.12 -22.35
N THR A 1032 -48.56 14.15 -21.55
CA THR A 1032 -48.64 14.88 -20.28
C THR A 1032 -47.57 14.45 -19.26
N LEU A 1033 -47.38 13.14 -19.07
CA LEU A 1033 -46.37 12.61 -18.15
C LEU A 1033 -44.95 12.97 -18.61
N ARG A 1034 -44.70 13.02 -19.93
CA ARG A 1034 -43.41 13.44 -20.47
C ARG A 1034 -43.16 14.94 -20.27
N GLU A 1035 -44.18 15.78 -20.44
CA GLU A 1035 -44.11 17.22 -20.20
C GLU A 1035 -43.90 17.54 -18.70
N GLU A 1036 -44.60 16.84 -17.80
CA GLU A 1036 -44.44 16.96 -16.34
C GLU A 1036 -43.07 16.47 -15.85
N ILE A 1037 -42.56 15.34 -16.38
CA ILE A 1037 -41.20 14.86 -16.09
C ILE A 1037 -40.15 15.84 -16.64
N LEU A 1038 -40.32 16.40 -17.84
CA LEU A 1038 -39.38 17.39 -18.40
C LEU A 1038 -39.37 18.69 -17.61
N ARG A 1039 -40.50 19.17 -17.10
CA ARG A 1039 -40.56 20.34 -16.20
C ARG A 1039 -39.80 20.10 -14.90
N ASN A 1040 -40.03 18.97 -14.25
CA ASN A 1040 -39.32 18.61 -13.02
C ASN A 1040 -37.81 18.40 -13.28
N LEU A 1041 -37.44 17.75 -14.38
CA LEU A 1041 -36.04 17.60 -14.78
C LEU A 1041 -35.36 18.94 -15.05
N ARG A 1042 -36.01 19.87 -15.78
CA ARG A 1042 -35.44 21.19 -16.07
C ARG A 1042 -35.08 21.95 -14.78
N SER A 1043 -35.91 21.84 -13.74
CA SER A 1043 -35.68 22.47 -12.43
C SER A 1043 -34.55 21.81 -11.63
N VAL A 1044 -34.41 20.48 -11.70
CA VAL A 1044 -33.42 19.72 -10.92
C VAL A 1044 -32.05 19.66 -11.62
N VAL A 1045 -32.01 19.60 -12.95
CA VAL A 1045 -30.78 19.63 -13.75
C VAL A 1045 -30.07 20.98 -13.59
N SER A 1046 -30.79 22.11 -13.63
CA SER A 1046 -30.18 23.43 -13.41
C SER A 1046 -29.64 23.56 -11.99
N LEU A 1047 -30.35 23.07 -10.98
CA LEU A 1047 -29.89 23.15 -9.58
C LEU A 1047 -28.65 22.28 -9.32
N THR A 1048 -28.66 21.03 -9.80
CA THR A 1048 -27.51 20.10 -9.65
C THR A 1048 -26.24 20.69 -10.28
N PHE A 1049 -26.40 21.34 -11.45
CA PHE A 1049 -25.30 21.99 -12.14
C PHE A 1049 -24.83 23.28 -11.44
N LEU A 1050 -25.76 24.14 -10.97
CA LEU A 1050 -25.40 25.34 -10.19
C LEU A 1050 -24.63 24.99 -8.90
N LEU A 1051 -25.17 24.10 -8.08
CA LEU A 1051 -24.59 23.75 -6.78
C LEU A 1051 -23.27 22.96 -6.90
N GLY A 1052 -23.07 22.25 -8.02
CA GLY A 1052 -21.81 21.58 -8.32
C GLY A 1052 -20.73 22.51 -8.90
N MET A 1053 -21.11 23.44 -9.79
CA MET A 1053 -20.14 24.34 -10.44
C MET A 1053 -19.55 25.39 -9.51
N THR A 1054 -20.30 25.90 -8.53
CA THR A 1054 -19.81 26.96 -7.62
C THR A 1054 -18.49 26.55 -6.97
N TRP A 1055 -18.48 25.38 -6.32
CA TRP A 1055 -17.30 24.79 -5.69
C TRP A 1055 -16.35 24.11 -6.69
N GLY A 1056 -16.83 23.74 -7.88
CA GLY A 1056 -15.96 23.37 -9.00
C GLY A 1056 -15.00 24.50 -9.40
N PHE A 1057 -15.46 25.76 -9.41
CA PHE A 1057 -14.57 26.90 -9.66
C PHE A 1057 -13.57 27.12 -8.52
N ALA A 1058 -13.94 26.87 -7.26
CA ALA A 1058 -12.99 26.88 -6.13
C ALA A 1058 -11.91 25.78 -6.28
N PHE A 1059 -12.28 24.60 -6.76
CA PHE A 1059 -11.33 23.50 -7.03
C PHE A 1059 -10.34 23.85 -8.15
N PHE A 1060 -10.79 24.50 -9.23
CA PHE A 1060 -9.92 24.95 -10.31
C PHE A 1060 -9.22 26.31 -10.06
N ALA A 1061 -9.33 26.87 -8.84
CA ALA A 1061 -8.74 28.17 -8.49
C ALA A 1061 -7.22 28.12 -8.18
N TRP A 1062 -6.48 27.19 -8.79
CA TRP A 1062 -5.03 27.07 -8.67
C TRP A 1062 -4.28 27.57 -9.94
N GLY A 1063 -3.01 27.91 -9.79
CA GLY A 1063 -2.15 28.32 -10.91
C GLY A 1063 -2.55 29.65 -11.58
N PRO A 1064 -2.21 29.87 -12.86
CA PRO A 1064 -2.24 31.19 -13.50
C PRO A 1064 -3.64 31.73 -13.84
N LEU A 1065 -4.71 30.94 -13.66
CA LEU A 1065 -6.11 31.37 -13.83
C LEU A 1065 -6.85 31.54 -12.49
N SER A 1066 -6.17 31.31 -11.36
CA SER A 1066 -6.71 31.40 -9.99
C SER A 1066 -7.57 32.64 -9.76
N LEU A 1067 -7.08 33.83 -10.07
CA LEU A 1067 -7.81 35.09 -9.86
C LEU A 1067 -9.19 35.11 -10.55
N ALA A 1068 -9.28 34.64 -11.80
CA ALA A 1068 -10.54 34.58 -12.54
C ALA A 1068 -11.52 33.56 -11.93
N PHE A 1069 -11.01 32.39 -11.53
CA PHE A 1069 -11.80 31.37 -10.87
C PHE A 1069 -12.23 31.76 -9.44
N MET A 1070 -11.44 32.55 -8.72
CA MET A 1070 -11.81 33.11 -7.40
C MET A 1070 -12.92 34.16 -7.52
N TYR A 1071 -12.88 35.04 -8.51
CA TYR A 1071 -14.00 35.95 -8.79
C TYR A 1071 -15.28 35.19 -9.17
N LEU A 1072 -15.18 34.19 -10.05
CA LEU A 1072 -16.32 33.33 -10.40
C LEU A 1072 -16.86 32.58 -9.19
N PHE A 1073 -16.00 31.94 -8.39
CA PHE A 1073 -16.39 31.26 -7.15
C PHE A 1073 -17.11 32.20 -6.18
N SER A 1074 -16.52 33.36 -5.87
CA SER A 1074 -17.11 34.34 -4.96
C SER A 1074 -18.50 34.76 -5.44
N ILE A 1075 -18.64 35.21 -6.70
CA ILE A 1075 -19.93 35.63 -7.27
C ILE A 1075 -20.97 34.50 -7.26
N PHE A 1076 -20.61 33.28 -7.67
CA PHE A 1076 -21.57 32.18 -7.74
C PHE A 1076 -21.97 31.65 -6.35
N ASN A 1077 -21.02 31.55 -5.41
CA ASN A 1077 -21.28 31.18 -4.02
C ASN A 1077 -22.15 32.23 -3.32
N SER A 1078 -21.85 33.52 -3.54
CA SER A 1078 -22.57 34.64 -2.93
C SER A 1078 -23.96 34.87 -3.54
N LEU A 1079 -24.28 34.26 -4.68
CA LEU A 1079 -25.63 34.25 -5.27
C LEU A 1079 -26.38 32.92 -5.02
N GLN A 1080 -25.76 31.93 -4.36
CA GLN A 1080 -26.32 30.58 -4.20
C GLN A 1080 -27.70 30.57 -3.50
N GLY A 1081 -27.88 31.35 -2.43
CA GLY A 1081 -29.16 31.48 -1.73
C GLY A 1081 -30.25 32.17 -2.56
N LEU A 1082 -29.88 33.14 -3.40
CA LEU A 1082 -30.79 33.78 -4.36
C LEU A 1082 -31.26 32.77 -5.41
N PHE A 1083 -30.34 31.99 -6.00
CA PHE A 1083 -30.71 30.97 -6.98
C PHE A 1083 -31.64 29.90 -6.41
N ILE A 1084 -31.38 29.44 -5.17
CA ILE A 1084 -32.28 28.53 -4.45
C ILE A 1084 -33.68 29.13 -4.30
N PHE A 1085 -33.80 30.39 -3.86
CA PHE A 1085 -35.08 31.10 -3.75
C PHE A 1085 -35.78 31.25 -5.10
N VAL A 1086 -35.05 31.61 -6.16
CA VAL A 1086 -35.61 31.79 -7.51
C VAL A 1086 -36.19 30.47 -8.02
N PHE A 1087 -35.43 29.37 -8.02
CA PHE A 1087 -35.91 28.10 -8.54
C PHE A 1087 -36.97 27.42 -7.65
N HIS A 1088 -36.81 27.46 -6.31
CA HIS A 1088 -37.64 26.66 -5.40
C HIS A 1088 -38.77 27.42 -4.72
N CYS A 1089 -38.79 28.77 -4.78
CA CYS A 1089 -39.91 29.59 -4.32
C CYS A 1089 -40.53 30.39 -5.47
N ALA A 1090 -39.74 31.23 -6.16
CA ALA A 1090 -40.31 32.19 -7.12
C ALA A 1090 -40.83 31.54 -8.41
N LEU A 1091 -40.16 30.51 -8.94
CA LEU A 1091 -40.54 29.82 -10.19
C LEU A 1091 -41.40 28.56 -9.96
N LYS A 1092 -41.45 28.04 -8.74
CA LYS A 1092 -42.16 26.78 -8.43
C LYS A 1092 -43.66 27.05 -8.28
N GLU A 1093 -44.46 26.59 -9.24
CA GLU A 1093 -45.92 26.83 -9.31
C GLU A 1093 -46.67 26.50 -8.02
N ASN A 1094 -46.31 25.40 -7.34
CA ASN A 1094 -46.92 25.04 -6.05
C ASN A 1094 -46.67 26.09 -4.96
N VAL A 1095 -45.54 26.81 -4.98
CA VAL A 1095 -45.25 27.92 -4.05
C VAL A 1095 -45.97 29.19 -4.49
N GLN A 1096 -45.90 29.55 -5.78
CA GLN A 1096 -46.65 30.67 -6.34
C GLN A 1096 -48.15 30.60 -6.00
N ASN A 1097 -48.74 29.40 -6.08
CA ASN A 1097 -50.15 29.16 -5.77
C ASN A 1097 -50.48 29.26 -4.27
N GLN A 1098 -49.52 29.08 -3.35
CA GLN A 1098 -49.72 29.39 -1.92
C GLN A 1098 -49.54 30.88 -1.65
N TRP A 1099 -48.51 31.53 -2.23
CA TRP A 1099 -48.31 32.97 -2.12
C TRP A 1099 -49.54 33.75 -2.66
N ARG A 1100 -50.06 33.39 -3.84
CA ARG A 1100 -51.30 33.98 -4.40
C ARG A 1100 -52.56 33.70 -3.58
N ARG A 1101 -52.54 32.77 -2.62
CA ARG A 1101 -53.69 32.44 -1.75
C ARG A 1101 -53.62 33.14 -0.39
N TYR A 1102 -52.41 33.35 0.15
CA TYR A 1102 -52.19 33.85 1.51
C TYR A 1102 -51.45 35.20 1.62
N LEU A 1103 -50.65 35.59 0.63
CA LEU A 1103 -49.86 36.84 0.63
C LEU A 1103 -50.40 37.91 -0.33
N CYS A 1104 -51.20 37.53 -1.34
CA CYS A 1104 -51.80 38.50 -2.27
C CYS A 1104 -53.17 39.00 -1.79
N CYS A 1105 -53.30 40.31 -1.59
CA CYS A 1105 -54.58 41.00 -1.39
C CYS A 1105 -55.13 41.58 -2.71
N GLY A 1106 -56.44 41.83 -2.75
CA GLY A 1106 -57.12 42.40 -3.93
C GLY A 1106 -57.22 41.43 -5.12
N LYS A 1107 -57.25 41.97 -6.35
CA LYS A 1107 -57.50 41.24 -7.60
C LYS A 1107 -56.53 40.10 -7.93
N PHE A 1108 -55.42 39.96 -7.21
CA PHE A 1108 -54.42 38.90 -7.42
C PHE A 1108 -54.62 37.67 -6.54
N ARG A 1109 -55.59 37.68 -5.60
CA ARG A 1109 -55.87 36.53 -4.73
C ARG A 1109 -56.55 35.40 -5.52
N LEU A 1110 -56.01 34.18 -5.45
CA LEU A 1110 -56.71 33.00 -5.95
C LEU A 1110 -57.96 32.72 -5.11
N ALA A 1111 -59.08 32.37 -5.76
CA ALA A 1111 -60.31 32.00 -5.09
C ALA A 1111 -60.18 30.62 -4.41
N ASP A 1112 -60.81 30.47 -3.25
CA ASP A 1112 -60.86 29.21 -2.53
C ASP A 1112 -61.88 28.25 -3.16
N ASN A 1113 -61.41 27.45 -4.13
CA ASN A 1113 -62.07 26.21 -4.54
C ASN A 1113 -61.16 25.00 -4.30
N SER A 1114 -61.77 23.81 -4.22
CA SER A 1114 -61.16 22.58 -3.68
C SER A 1114 -60.65 21.61 -4.74
N ASP A 1115 -59.55 20.94 -4.44
CA ASP A 1115 -58.95 19.86 -5.24
C ASP A 1115 -59.79 18.54 -5.15
N TRP A 1116 -61.11 18.58 -5.40
CA TRP A 1116 -62.00 17.40 -5.32
C TRP A 1116 -63.01 17.31 -6.49
N SER A 1117 -62.52 16.89 -7.65
CA SER A 1117 -63.37 16.45 -8.78
C SER A 1117 -62.59 15.60 -9.80
N LYS A 1118 -62.11 14.43 -9.36
CA LYS A 1118 -61.62 13.35 -10.25
C LYS A 1118 -62.41 12.04 -10.11
N THR A 1119 -63.73 12.18 -10.13
CA THR A 1119 -64.65 11.10 -10.51
C THR A 1119 -65.49 11.61 -11.68
N ALA A 1120 -65.62 10.83 -12.75
CA ALA A 1120 -66.43 11.22 -13.89
C ALA A 1120 -67.92 10.93 -13.64
N THR A 1121 -68.78 11.89 -13.97
CA THR A 1121 -70.20 11.66 -14.22
C THR A 1121 -70.46 11.93 -15.69
N ASN A 1122 -71.10 11.00 -16.39
CA ASN A 1122 -71.44 11.17 -17.81
C ASN A 1122 -72.47 12.28 -18.02
N ASN A 1123 -72.33 13.01 -19.14
CA ASN A 1123 -73.39 13.71 -19.90
C ASN A 1123 -74.34 14.65 -19.10
N THR A 1124 -74.49 15.95 -19.42
CA THR A 1124 -74.97 16.43 -20.73
C THR A 1124 -74.79 17.95 -20.95
N LYS A 1125 -74.68 18.34 -22.22
CA LYS A 1125 -75.23 19.55 -22.89
C LYS A 1125 -75.47 20.88 -22.10
N LYS A 1126 -74.66 21.89 -22.49
CA LYS A 1126 -75.06 23.11 -23.22
C LYS A 1126 -75.70 24.33 -22.46
N VAL A 1127 -75.36 25.52 -22.99
CA VAL A 1127 -75.94 26.90 -22.87
C VAL A 1127 -75.83 27.74 -21.57
N SER A 1128 -75.10 28.87 -21.73
CA SER A 1128 -75.44 30.29 -21.43
C SER A 1128 -75.76 30.85 -20.02
N SER A 1129 -75.18 32.05 -19.83
CA SER A 1129 -75.77 33.31 -19.33
C SER A 1129 -76.07 33.55 -17.83
N ASP A 1130 -75.40 34.61 -17.35
CA ASP A 1130 -75.99 35.80 -16.68
C ASP A 1130 -76.21 35.89 -15.15
N ASN A 1131 -75.61 36.98 -14.63
CA ASN A 1131 -76.11 37.94 -13.63
C ASN A 1131 -76.29 37.56 -12.14
N LEU A 1132 -75.46 38.24 -11.33
CA LEU A 1132 -75.88 39.13 -10.22
C LEU A 1132 -76.67 38.52 -9.03
N GLY A 1133 -76.02 38.31 -7.88
CA GLY A 1133 -76.74 37.90 -6.65
C GLY A 1133 -75.96 38.08 -5.34
N LYS A 1134 -76.46 38.95 -4.46
CA LYS A 1134 -75.95 39.31 -3.12
C LYS A 1134 -75.88 38.14 -2.11
N SER A 1135 -74.78 38.12 -1.34
CA SER A 1135 -74.65 37.82 0.11
C SER A 1135 -75.72 36.98 0.87
N LEU A 1136 -75.28 36.00 1.69
CA LEU A 1136 -75.35 36.02 3.18
C LEU A 1136 -74.89 34.70 3.85
N SER A 1137 -74.06 34.86 4.88
CA SER A 1137 -73.90 34.16 6.17
C SER A 1137 -74.48 32.75 6.49
N SER A 1138 -73.76 32.08 7.40
CA SER A 1138 -74.22 31.05 8.40
C SER A 1138 -74.50 29.61 7.90
N SER A 1139 -74.47 28.55 8.74
CA SER A 1139 -73.73 28.25 9.98
C SER A 1139 -73.96 26.77 10.39
N SER A 1140 -73.24 26.26 11.41
CA SER A 1140 -73.57 25.05 12.22
C SER A 1140 -73.51 23.67 11.50
N PHE A 1141 -73.66 22.53 12.20
CA PHE A 1141 -72.83 21.92 13.26
C PHE A 1141 -73.20 20.41 13.38
N GLY A 1142 -72.33 19.55 13.94
CA GLY A 1142 -72.62 18.11 14.20
C GLY A 1142 -72.32 17.16 13.02
N SER A 1143 -71.76 15.95 13.18
CA SER A 1143 -72.18 14.73 13.95
C SER A 1143 -72.89 13.72 13.02
N THR A 1144 -72.66 12.38 13.04
CA THR A 1144 -71.96 11.51 14.02
C THR A 1144 -71.49 10.17 13.38
N THR A 1145 -70.51 9.50 14.01
CA THR A 1145 -70.19 8.04 14.03
C THR A 1145 -70.85 7.03 13.06
N ALA A 1146 -70.06 6.09 12.48
CA ALA A 1146 -70.04 4.64 12.85
C ALA A 1146 -69.34 3.65 11.85
N ASN A 1147 -68.20 3.09 12.28
CA ASN A 1147 -67.87 1.63 12.37
C ASN A 1147 -68.02 0.55 11.24
N TRP A 1148 -66.92 -0.26 11.13
CA TRP A 1148 -66.81 -1.74 10.93
C TRP A 1148 -66.45 -2.44 9.57
N THR A 1149 -65.27 -3.09 9.59
CA THR A 1149 -64.87 -4.46 9.12
C THR A 1149 -65.10 -5.03 7.70
N SER A 1150 -64.09 -4.89 6.84
CA SER A 1150 -63.28 -5.95 6.15
C SER A 1150 -63.81 -7.34 5.68
N LYS A 1151 -63.40 -7.73 4.44
CA LYS A 1151 -63.16 -9.10 3.86
C LYS A 1151 -64.37 -10.01 3.53
N ALA A 1152 -64.35 -10.93 2.53
CA ALA A 1152 -63.49 -11.13 1.34
C ALA A 1152 -63.99 -12.20 0.32
N LYS A 1153 -63.74 -11.96 -0.99
CA LYS A 1153 -63.23 -12.89 -2.05
C LYS A 1153 -63.95 -14.22 -2.43
N ALA A 1154 -64.40 -14.34 -3.69
CA ALA A 1154 -64.69 -15.59 -4.45
C ALA A 1154 -64.60 -15.38 -6.00
N THR A 1155 -64.82 -16.42 -6.84
CA THR A 1155 -64.59 -16.49 -8.32
C THR A 1155 -65.64 -17.42 -9.02
N LEU A 1156 -65.70 -17.79 -10.32
CA LEU A 1156 -64.70 -17.97 -11.41
C LEU A 1156 -65.32 -18.18 -12.83
N ASN A 1157 -64.71 -17.66 -13.92
CA ASN A 1157 -64.85 -18.06 -15.37
C ASN A 1157 -66.28 -17.94 -16.02
N PRO A 1158 -66.55 -18.28 -17.32
CA PRO A 1158 -65.72 -18.83 -18.45
C PRO A 1158 -65.83 -18.17 -19.86
N PHE A 1159 -65.12 -18.77 -20.85
CA PHE A 1159 -65.11 -18.77 -22.35
C PHE A 1159 -66.32 -18.26 -23.19
N ALA A 1160 -66.30 -18.10 -24.54
CA ALA A 1160 -65.31 -17.75 -25.62
C ALA A 1160 -65.92 -18.01 -27.04
N ARG A 1161 -65.48 -17.33 -28.14
CA ARG A 1161 -65.58 -17.83 -29.55
C ARG A 1161 -64.74 -17.04 -30.61
N HIS A 1162 -64.65 -17.57 -31.84
CA HIS A 1162 -63.70 -17.21 -32.93
C HIS A 1162 -64.32 -16.48 -34.15
N SER A 1163 -63.47 -15.78 -34.93
CA SER A 1163 -63.36 -15.88 -36.40
C SER A 1163 -61.95 -15.40 -36.89
N ASN A 1164 -61.66 -15.37 -38.20
CA ASN A 1164 -60.28 -15.51 -38.73
C ASN A 1164 -59.99 -14.76 -40.07
N THR A 1165 -58.70 -14.70 -40.49
CA THR A 1165 -58.12 -14.20 -41.77
C THR A 1165 -58.08 -12.66 -41.98
N GLY A 1166 -57.12 -12.05 -42.71
CA GLY A 1166 -55.85 -12.54 -43.30
C GLY A 1166 -55.09 -11.45 -44.12
N LYS A 1167 -53.75 -11.60 -44.29
CA LYS A 1167 -52.73 -10.96 -45.21
C LYS A 1167 -53.09 -9.64 -45.96
N SER A 1168 -52.22 -8.64 -46.15
CA SER A 1168 -50.73 -8.57 -46.20
C SER A 1168 -50.23 -7.15 -45.75
N PHE A 1169 -49.23 -6.38 -46.24
CA PHE A 1169 -48.24 -6.47 -47.34
C PHE A 1169 -46.89 -5.74 -47.02
N SER A 1170 -46.28 -4.93 -47.91
CA SER A 1170 -44.82 -4.67 -47.97
C SER A 1170 -44.31 -3.22 -48.25
N ASN A 1171 -43.07 -2.95 -47.78
CA ASN A 1171 -41.94 -2.21 -48.40
C ASN A 1171 -41.79 -0.65 -48.49
N GLN A 1172 -40.55 -0.23 -48.13
CA GLN A 1172 -39.61 0.72 -48.77
C GLN A 1172 -39.85 2.25 -48.95
N SER A 1173 -39.17 3.02 -48.09
CA SER A 1173 -38.15 4.07 -48.39
C SER A 1173 -38.32 5.18 -49.46
N SER A 1174 -38.50 6.42 -48.97
CA SER A 1174 -37.85 7.69 -49.46
C SER A 1174 -38.24 8.23 -50.87
N PRO A 1175 -37.75 9.39 -51.39
CA PRO A 1175 -36.86 10.43 -50.81
C PRO A 1175 -37.24 11.94 -51.08
N LYS A 1176 -36.51 12.86 -50.41
CA LYS A 1176 -35.97 14.20 -50.83
C LYS A 1176 -36.84 15.39 -51.35
N CYS A 1177 -36.31 16.60 -51.00
CA CYS A 1177 -36.42 17.92 -51.67
C CYS A 1177 -37.79 18.68 -51.66
N SER A 1178 -37.87 20.02 -51.72
CA SER A 1178 -36.88 21.14 -51.70
C SER A 1178 -37.53 22.48 -51.24
N PRO A 1179 -36.76 23.57 -50.94
CA PRO A 1179 -37.26 24.80 -50.29
C PRO A 1179 -37.28 26.09 -51.15
N SER A 1180 -37.99 27.13 -50.67
CA SER A 1180 -37.93 28.59 -51.02
C SER A 1180 -39.19 29.29 -50.46
N ASP A 1181 -39.31 30.59 -50.12
CA ASP A 1181 -38.39 31.70 -49.77
C ASP A 1181 -39.24 32.82 -49.10
N GLY A 1182 -38.64 33.90 -48.56
CA GLY A 1182 -39.40 35.06 -48.03
C GLY A 1182 -38.59 36.17 -47.32
N GLU A 1183 -38.59 37.36 -47.92
CA GLU A 1183 -37.98 38.66 -47.52
C GLU A 1183 -38.40 39.15 -46.11
N ALA A 1184 -37.63 39.91 -45.31
CA ALA A 1184 -36.99 41.25 -45.50
C ALA A 1184 -38.03 42.41 -45.60
N SER A 1185 -37.89 43.61 -45.02
CA SER A 1185 -36.81 44.25 -44.22
C SER A 1185 -37.32 45.49 -43.40
N SER A 1186 -36.52 46.01 -42.45
CA SER A 1186 -36.43 47.44 -41.99
C SER A 1186 -37.64 48.15 -41.33
N SER A 1187 -37.53 49.17 -40.45
CA SER A 1187 -36.47 49.66 -39.51
C SER A 1187 -36.97 50.92 -38.75
N ILE A 1188 -36.49 51.20 -37.51
CA ILE A 1188 -36.17 52.52 -36.89
C ILE A 1188 -36.03 52.41 -35.33
N LEU A 1189 -35.19 53.27 -34.72
CA LEU A 1189 -34.80 53.35 -33.29
C LEU A 1189 -34.80 54.81 -32.79
N PRO A 1190 -34.99 55.10 -31.48
CA PRO A 1190 -33.86 55.38 -30.55
C PRO A 1190 -34.16 54.94 -29.06
N VAL A 1191 -33.34 55.02 -27.99
CA VAL A 1191 -32.06 55.73 -27.62
C VAL A 1191 -32.30 57.18 -27.08
N HIS A 1192 -31.82 57.67 -25.91
CA HIS A 1192 -31.10 57.10 -24.74
C HIS A 1192 -31.25 57.98 -23.46
N GLN A 1193 -31.07 57.42 -22.25
CA GLN A 1193 -30.67 58.10 -20.97
C GLN A 1193 -31.55 59.27 -20.40
N VAL A 1194 -31.33 59.83 -19.19
CA VAL A 1194 -31.25 59.24 -17.81
C VAL A 1194 -31.45 60.37 -16.76
N LEU A 1195 -32.22 60.10 -15.68
CA LEU A 1195 -32.48 60.99 -14.51
C LEU A 1195 -33.18 62.36 -14.82
N ASP A 1196 -33.85 63.05 -13.89
CA ASP A 1196 -34.08 62.80 -12.45
C ASP A 1196 -35.57 63.00 -12.03
N LYS A 1197 -35.84 63.09 -10.72
CA LYS A 1197 -37.13 62.95 -10.02
C LYS A 1197 -38.23 63.98 -10.35
N ALA A 1198 -39.46 63.45 -10.23
CA ALA A 1198 -40.65 64.01 -9.57
C ALA A 1198 -40.98 65.51 -9.66
N CYS A 1199 -42.23 65.80 -10.03
CA CYS A 1199 -42.92 67.00 -9.58
C CYS A 1199 -44.41 66.73 -9.33
N CYS A 1200 -45.02 67.51 -8.45
CA CYS A 1200 -46.47 67.64 -8.38
C CYS A 1200 -46.99 68.31 -9.67
N SER A 1201 -48.08 67.76 -10.22
CA SER A 1201 -49.06 68.49 -11.05
C SER A 1201 -48.68 68.98 -12.48
N ARG A 1202 -48.84 68.10 -13.47
CA ARG A 1202 -49.95 68.17 -14.47
C ARG A 1202 -50.17 69.46 -15.31
N LYS A 1203 -49.73 69.47 -16.60
CA LYS A 1203 -50.58 69.71 -17.82
C LYS A 1203 -49.82 69.75 -19.18
N ASN A 1204 -50.51 69.27 -20.24
CA ASN A 1204 -50.47 69.56 -21.71
C ASN A 1204 -49.19 70.02 -22.47
N GLY A 1205 -49.00 69.55 -23.72
CA GLY A 1205 -48.48 70.41 -24.82
C GLY A 1205 -47.68 69.84 -26.02
N THR A 1206 -48.35 69.22 -27.02
CA THR A 1206 -48.08 69.31 -28.50
C THR A 1206 -46.66 69.30 -29.14
N ASN A 1207 -46.44 68.29 -30.02
CA ASN A 1207 -46.08 68.36 -31.47
C ASN A 1207 -44.63 68.42 -32.05
N LEU A 1208 -44.39 67.45 -32.97
CA LEU A 1208 -43.67 67.45 -34.28
C LEU A 1208 -42.13 67.62 -34.43
N HIS A 1209 -41.48 66.55 -34.96
CA HIS A 1209 -40.70 66.43 -36.24
C HIS A 1209 -39.57 67.43 -36.66
N PRO A 1210 -38.65 67.06 -37.59
CA PRO A 1210 -37.92 65.78 -37.80
C PRO A 1210 -36.45 65.93 -38.36
N LYS A 1211 -35.84 64.80 -38.77
CA LYS A 1211 -34.83 64.63 -39.87
C LYS A 1211 -33.36 65.07 -39.65
N THR A 1212 -32.38 64.13 -39.62
CA THR A 1212 -31.46 63.64 -40.72
C THR A 1212 -30.28 64.60 -41.03
N ASP A 1213 -29.08 64.20 -41.48
CA ASP A 1213 -28.69 62.99 -42.24
C ASP A 1213 -27.16 62.69 -42.27
N TRP A 1214 -26.77 61.55 -42.86
CA TRP A 1214 -25.45 61.17 -43.48
C TRP A 1214 -24.10 61.06 -42.71
N GLN A 1215 -23.45 59.89 -42.92
CA GLN A 1215 -22.01 59.57 -43.16
C GLN A 1215 -20.87 60.14 -42.26
N THR A 1216 -19.75 59.42 -42.03
CA THR A 1216 -19.30 58.09 -42.53
C THR A 1216 -19.04 57.11 -41.39
#